data_AF-A0A267EKG4-F1
#
_entry.id   AF-A0A267EKG4-F1
#
_cell.length_a   1.000
_cell.length_b   1.000
_cell.length_c   1.000
_cell.angle_alpha   90.00
_cell.angle_beta   90.00
_cell.angle_gamma   90.00
#
_symmetry.space_group_name_H-M   'P 1'
#
loop_
_entity.id
_entity.type
_entity.pdbx_description
1 polymer ?
#
loop_
_entity_poly.entity_id
_entity_poly.type
_entity_poly.pdbx_seq_one_letter_code
_entity_poly.pdbx_strand_id
1 'polypeptide(L)'
;MADRKPGEWVHSLLMRFDSQLPIKTGLHTNQSLQNVEMNKQCLIRVSKYKFALVISELTKILQQVDQMPVYGLDAERNFCHSQFIILDTLEKCLNSQPKETSRLDEAILVKNLLQEICRVRKLVLNFMTLTGENSKMNNELLFLASRVIYALSMNNFNTVFNRILSSLNITSSDQEDADYQISELELIQYLSMDLHRLSRLIAEIYQRFKGLKKNAYLALANFLERAIWNWLENFPQEFEDLQTRPNEELADRCEKLFDLLTPLCSDSNRRKAQTWPLQVMLLILCPKILEEINNAENGAPFSSSTAKKKTFFDDIKRALATQSHSSTKPVLLEAAILATVNMCKSSCYININDRNNALFSIVQRVITDLKTILFLQSKPVIRTTHIESEHLLTEFFVTCFRITPHNNEILKVCLNLQSPPTFHSVLVSSLYKIITQPRLPWWPKISNLYSKSTEIRNMFLETLNRPPRLGQPRSVIPRIREKADGDLTAKHSLLLNMVRLINADPILMLHNPPCRSGREVQLSTLELMNGLVDILQFSSLVCPDLMHESMQALLTLHQPHIIELWNPVEPMICFWDISSHVLYTVSQKLIQRQIANYGDLLRWLKDILICRNAFLEKHKELANVGSNENLCRQALIKLEMVFFMYLWSLDIEAVLTAMSCFGLLCQEAELRSLYDDIMPLTLMPNYDIYLEIAQSSQTILTTGRAHLQKQIMMLLRKVLYPTPGNIQAWEETFMNWKSTTNYLVGYPKVKSDESSDASSTSAYHKSMLKRRHSHQNTDHELEDILNEWVNQTGFLAALGSVTLHFNYAPIRYPQLPGGGGGGGGGG
;
A
#
# COMPACT_ATOMS: atom_id res chain seq x y z
N MET A 1 -31.32 6.04 35.85
CA MET A 1 -29.96 6.15 36.43
C MET A 1 -28.89 6.57 35.41
N ALA A 2 -29.25 7.15 34.25
CA ALA A 2 -28.33 7.37 33.12
C ALA A 2 -27.76 8.80 32.98
N ASP A 3 -28.01 9.71 33.93
CA ASP A 3 -27.60 11.13 33.83
C ASP A 3 -26.45 11.54 34.77
N ARG A 4 -25.69 10.59 35.33
CA ARG A 4 -24.58 10.91 36.24
C ARG A 4 -23.24 10.43 35.69
N LYS A 5 -22.44 11.43 35.28
CA LYS A 5 -20.97 11.46 35.11
C LYS A 5 -20.36 10.99 33.77
N PRO A 6 -20.60 11.72 32.65
CA PRO A 6 -19.91 11.47 31.38
C PRO A 6 -18.38 11.43 31.48
N GLY A 7 -17.77 12.24 32.37
CA GLY A 7 -16.31 12.27 32.55
C GLY A 7 -15.70 10.98 33.10
N GLU A 8 -16.40 10.26 33.98
CA GLU A 8 -15.92 8.98 34.55
C GLU A 8 -15.87 7.87 33.49
N TRP A 9 -16.83 7.88 32.57
CA TRP A 9 -16.87 6.95 31.44
C TRP A 9 -15.71 7.20 30.48
N VAL A 10 -15.41 8.47 30.17
CA VAL A 10 -14.24 8.84 29.37
C VAL A 10 -12.96 8.38 30.04
N HIS A 11 -12.83 8.58 31.36
CA HIS A 11 -11.67 8.13 32.12
C HIS A 11 -11.52 6.61 32.13
N SER A 12 -12.61 5.85 32.32
CA SER A 12 -12.58 4.39 32.23
C SER A 12 -12.18 3.88 30.84
N LEU A 13 -12.65 4.56 29.79
CA LEU A 13 -12.25 4.25 28.41
C LEU A 13 -10.76 4.52 28.18
N LEU A 14 -10.23 5.64 28.67
CA LEU A 14 -8.80 5.99 28.58
C LEU A 14 -7.93 5.01 29.37
N MET A 15 -8.35 4.61 30.58
CA MET A 15 -7.65 3.61 31.37
C MET A 15 -7.61 2.25 30.66
N ARG A 16 -8.71 1.86 30.00
CA ARG A 16 -8.74 0.63 29.19
C ARG A 16 -7.81 0.72 28.00
N PHE A 17 -7.87 1.83 27.25
CA PHE A 17 -6.98 2.09 26.13
C PHE A 17 -5.51 2.01 26.54
N ASP A 18 -5.14 2.69 27.64
CA ASP A 18 -3.78 2.67 28.18
C ASP A 18 -3.32 1.28 28.61
N SER A 19 -4.16 0.55 29.37
CA SER A 19 -3.83 -0.80 29.85
C SER A 19 -3.63 -1.84 28.74
N GLN A 20 -4.14 -1.57 27.53
CA GLN A 20 -4.06 -2.45 26.37
C GLN A 20 -2.93 -2.09 25.40
N LEU A 21 -2.07 -1.14 25.73
CA LEU A 21 -0.94 -0.80 24.87
C LEU A 21 0.08 -1.95 24.82
N PRO A 22 0.64 -2.29 23.63
CA PRO A 22 1.58 -3.39 23.47
C PRO A 22 2.78 -3.36 24.41
N ILE A 23 3.27 -2.19 24.80
CA ILE A 23 4.39 -2.06 25.76
C ILE A 23 4.02 -2.56 27.17
N LYS A 24 2.72 -2.61 27.51
CA LYS A 24 2.21 -3.10 28.80
C LYS A 24 1.72 -4.55 28.72
N THR A 25 1.19 -4.98 27.58
CA THR A 25 0.58 -6.31 27.42
C THR A 25 1.44 -7.33 26.67
N GLY A 26 2.44 -6.90 25.91
CA GLY A 26 3.16 -7.76 24.95
C GLY A 26 2.41 -7.94 23.63
N LEU A 27 2.75 -9.00 22.89
CA LEU A 27 2.17 -9.33 21.58
C LEU A 27 0.65 -9.57 21.67
N HIS A 28 -0.10 -8.85 20.85
CA HIS A 28 -1.56 -8.88 20.81
C HIS A 28 -2.09 -10.08 20.00
N THR A 29 -3.15 -10.72 20.50
CA THR A 29 -3.98 -11.64 19.70
C THR A 29 -4.86 -10.84 18.74
N ASN A 30 -5.41 -11.47 17.69
CA ASN A 30 -6.33 -10.79 16.77
C ASN A 30 -7.52 -10.12 17.49
N GLN A 31 -8.01 -10.75 18.57
CA GLN A 31 -9.09 -10.20 19.39
C GLN A 31 -8.65 -8.96 20.18
N SER A 32 -7.41 -8.93 20.71
CA SER A 32 -6.93 -7.75 21.43
C SER A 32 -6.64 -6.58 20.50
N LEU A 33 -6.18 -6.83 19.26
CA LEU A 33 -6.06 -5.78 18.23
C LEU A 33 -7.42 -5.16 17.88
N GLN A 34 -8.46 -5.97 17.71
CA GLN A 34 -9.83 -5.47 17.47
C GLN A 34 -10.34 -4.62 18.64
N ASN A 35 -10.06 -5.03 19.88
CA ASN A 35 -10.44 -4.27 21.07
C ASN A 35 -9.73 -2.91 21.16
N VAL A 36 -8.44 -2.87 20.83
CA VAL A 36 -7.66 -1.62 20.78
C VAL A 36 -8.23 -0.68 19.73
N GLU A 37 -8.52 -1.17 18.52
CA GLU A 37 -9.11 -0.35 17.46
C GLU A 37 -10.51 0.14 17.84
N MET A 38 -11.35 -0.70 18.47
CA MET A 38 -12.66 -0.28 18.98
C MET A 38 -12.54 0.83 20.03
N ASN A 39 -11.63 0.70 21.01
CA ASN A 39 -11.40 1.72 22.03
C ASN A 39 -10.95 3.04 21.42
N LYS A 40 -10.04 2.99 20.45
CA LYS A 40 -9.58 4.14 19.68
C LYS A 40 -10.73 4.82 18.93
N GLN A 41 -11.56 4.07 18.22
CA GLN A 41 -12.73 4.62 17.52
C GLN A 41 -13.71 5.29 18.51
N CYS A 42 -13.92 4.71 19.69
CA CYS A 42 -14.71 5.33 20.75
C CYS A 42 -14.08 6.64 21.25
N LEU A 43 -12.77 6.68 21.50
CA LEU A 43 -12.06 7.90 21.92
C LEU A 43 -12.18 9.02 20.88
N ILE A 44 -12.05 8.70 19.59
CA ILE A 44 -12.22 9.67 18.49
C ILE A 44 -13.65 10.24 18.46
N ARG A 45 -14.67 9.42 18.72
CA ARG A 45 -16.06 9.91 18.78
C ARG A 45 -16.30 10.79 20.01
N VAL A 46 -15.76 10.40 21.16
CA VAL A 46 -15.89 11.12 22.43
C VAL A 46 -15.13 12.45 22.40
N SER A 47 -13.97 12.51 21.75
CA SER A 47 -13.15 13.73 21.68
C SER A 47 -13.87 14.91 21.02
N LYS A 48 -14.84 14.65 20.12
CA LYS A 48 -15.71 15.68 19.54
C LYS A 48 -16.53 16.46 20.58
N TYR A 49 -16.80 15.87 21.74
CA TYR A 49 -17.59 16.47 22.81
C TYR A 49 -16.77 16.80 24.07
N LYS A 50 -15.69 16.06 24.30
CA LYS A 50 -14.82 16.16 25.49
C LYS A 50 -13.34 16.30 25.10
N PHE A 51 -13.06 17.17 24.13
CA PHE A 51 -11.74 17.35 23.53
C PHE A 51 -10.62 17.54 24.55
N ALA A 52 -10.73 18.56 25.41
CA ALA A 52 -9.70 18.90 26.39
C ALA A 52 -9.35 17.71 27.33
N LEU A 53 -10.36 16.97 27.79
CA LEU A 53 -10.17 15.80 28.65
C LEU A 53 -9.44 14.68 27.91
N VAL A 54 -9.89 14.33 26.71
CA VAL A 54 -9.29 13.25 25.91
C VAL A 54 -7.85 13.58 25.53
N ILE A 55 -7.59 14.80 25.04
CA ILE A 55 -6.24 15.22 24.64
C ILE A 55 -5.30 15.32 25.83
N SER A 56 -5.75 15.86 26.98
CA SER A 56 -4.94 15.92 28.19
C SER A 56 -4.49 14.54 28.66
N GLU A 57 -5.42 13.58 28.74
CA GLU A 57 -5.12 12.23 29.22
C GLU A 57 -4.32 11.42 28.20
N LEU A 58 -4.58 11.55 26.89
CA LEU A 58 -3.73 10.94 25.86
C LEU A 58 -2.29 11.49 25.91
N THR A 59 -2.12 12.79 26.21
CA THR A 59 -0.81 13.40 26.38
C THR A 59 -0.09 12.81 27.61
N LYS A 60 -0.80 12.58 28.72
CA LYS A 60 -0.24 11.90 29.91
C LYS A 60 0.13 10.45 29.62
N ILE A 61 -0.70 9.72 28.88
CA ILE A 61 -0.41 8.34 28.46
C ILE A 61 0.86 8.31 27.61
N LEU A 62 0.98 9.22 26.63
CA LEU A 62 2.18 9.37 25.80
C LEU A 62 3.43 9.62 26.66
N GLN A 63 3.33 10.58 27.59
CA GLN A 63 4.40 10.92 28.51
C GLN A 63 4.82 9.74 29.42
N GLN A 64 3.86 8.92 29.86
CA GLN A 64 4.14 7.73 30.66
C GLN A 64 4.87 6.67 29.84
N VAL A 65 4.41 6.40 28.62
CA VAL A 65 5.05 5.43 27.70
C VAL A 65 6.48 5.87 27.36
N ASP A 66 6.71 7.17 27.13
CA ASP A 66 8.02 7.76 26.87
C ASP A 66 9.03 7.59 28.01
N GLN A 67 8.55 7.32 29.23
CA GLN A 67 9.38 7.11 30.42
C GLN A 67 9.60 5.63 30.72
N MET A 68 8.94 4.72 30.01
CA MET A 68 9.09 3.29 30.25
C MET A 68 10.47 2.79 29.78
N PRO A 69 11.12 1.90 30.55
CA PRO A 69 12.38 1.31 30.14
C PRO A 69 12.19 0.41 28.91
N VAL A 70 12.97 0.64 27.87
CA VAL A 70 12.98 -0.15 26.63
C VAL A 70 14.28 -0.93 26.55
N TYR A 71 14.24 -2.23 26.84
CA TYR A 71 15.39 -3.13 26.76
C TYR A 71 15.09 -4.32 25.86
N GLY A 72 15.88 -4.47 24.79
CA GLY A 72 15.74 -5.55 23.83
C GLY A 72 14.78 -5.26 22.67
N LEU A 73 14.92 -6.02 21.59
CA LEU A 73 14.24 -5.78 20.30
C LEU A 73 12.71 -5.88 20.39
N ASP A 74 12.19 -6.83 21.18
CA ASP A 74 10.75 -6.98 21.37
C ASP A 74 10.14 -5.80 22.15
N ALA A 75 10.86 -5.27 23.14
CA ALA A 75 10.42 -4.09 23.89
C ALA A 75 10.45 -2.83 23.01
N GLU A 76 11.46 -2.66 22.15
CA GLU A 76 11.53 -1.56 21.18
C GLU A 76 10.36 -1.62 20.20
N ARG A 77 10.06 -2.81 19.65
CA ARG A 77 8.91 -3.01 18.76
C ARG A 77 7.59 -2.66 19.44
N ASN A 78 7.38 -3.15 20.66
CA ASN A 78 6.16 -2.91 21.41
C ASN A 78 6.02 -1.43 21.82
N PHE A 79 7.14 -0.76 22.14
CA PHE A 79 7.19 0.68 22.38
C PHE A 79 6.76 1.44 21.12
N CYS A 80 7.40 1.21 19.97
CA CYS A 80 7.07 1.91 18.74
C CYS A 80 5.63 1.66 18.28
N HIS A 81 5.12 0.44 18.45
CA HIS A 81 3.71 0.13 18.15
C HIS A 81 2.74 0.86 19.09
N SER A 82 3.08 0.97 20.38
CA SER A 82 2.28 1.74 21.35
C SER A 82 2.28 3.23 20.98
N GLN A 83 3.43 3.79 20.62
CA GLN A 83 3.56 5.15 20.11
C GLN A 83 2.70 5.38 18.87
N PHE A 84 2.72 4.44 17.92
CA PHE A 84 1.91 4.51 16.71
C PHE A 84 0.41 4.59 17.04
N ILE A 85 -0.08 3.72 17.94
CA ILE A 85 -1.50 3.71 18.36
C ILE A 85 -1.88 5.06 19.00
N ILE A 86 -1.04 5.59 19.90
CA ILE A 86 -1.33 6.85 20.60
C ILE A 86 -1.33 8.03 19.63
N LEU A 87 -0.28 8.15 18.80
CA LEU A 87 -0.16 9.25 17.84
C LEU A 87 -1.26 9.21 16.77
N ASP A 88 -1.65 8.03 16.26
CA ASP A 88 -2.74 7.90 15.29
C ASP A 88 -4.10 8.26 15.92
N THR A 89 -4.28 7.94 17.21
CA THR A 89 -5.48 8.36 17.96
C THR A 89 -5.50 9.88 18.17
N LEU A 90 -4.36 10.47 18.55
CA LEU A 90 -4.21 11.92 18.71
C LEU A 90 -4.48 12.67 17.40
N GLU A 91 -3.89 12.22 16.29
CA GLU A 91 -4.07 12.81 14.96
C GLU A 91 -5.55 12.86 14.57
N LYS A 92 -6.27 11.75 14.72
CA LYS A 92 -7.70 11.66 14.41
C LYS A 92 -8.57 12.50 15.35
N CYS A 93 -8.19 12.63 16.62
CA CYS A 93 -8.88 13.51 17.56
C CYS A 93 -8.69 14.99 17.23
N LEU A 94 -7.47 15.41 16.87
CA LEU A 94 -7.15 16.79 16.47
C LEU A 94 -7.89 17.19 15.20
N ASN A 95 -7.92 16.32 14.19
CA ASN A 95 -8.68 16.55 12.95
C ASN A 95 -10.20 16.60 13.17
N SER A 96 -10.68 16.05 14.29
CA SER A 96 -12.09 16.04 14.66
C SER A 96 -12.47 17.18 15.64
N GLN A 97 -11.57 18.13 15.89
CA GLN A 97 -11.80 19.20 16.85
C GLN A 97 -13.00 20.09 16.43
N PRO A 98 -13.98 20.33 17.32
CA PRO A 98 -15.08 21.25 17.04
C PRO A 98 -14.60 22.71 16.95
N LYS A 99 -15.19 23.51 16.04
CA LYS A 99 -14.76 24.90 15.75
C LYS A 99 -14.98 25.91 16.89
N GLU A 100 -15.74 25.56 17.93
CA GLU A 100 -16.25 26.51 18.95
C GLU A 100 -15.54 26.44 20.32
N THR A 101 -14.41 25.73 20.47
CA THR A 101 -13.88 25.43 21.82
C THR A 101 -12.74 26.31 22.32
N SER A 102 -12.33 27.38 21.62
CA SER A 102 -11.16 28.22 21.98
C SER A 102 -11.23 28.80 23.41
N ARG A 103 -10.72 28.04 24.38
CA ARG A 103 -10.60 28.41 25.79
C ARG A 103 -9.12 28.42 26.17
N LEU A 104 -8.73 29.32 27.07
CA LEU A 104 -7.34 29.47 27.55
C LEU A 104 -6.68 28.14 27.96
N ASP A 105 -7.46 27.23 28.55
CA ASP A 105 -7.00 25.89 28.97
C ASP A 105 -6.48 25.05 27.79
N GLU A 106 -6.97 25.28 26.56
CA GLU A 106 -6.54 24.57 25.36
C GLU A 106 -5.11 24.96 24.96
N ALA A 107 -4.68 26.21 25.18
CA ALA A 107 -3.32 26.63 24.83
C ALA A 107 -2.26 25.92 25.68
N ILE A 108 -2.54 25.68 26.96
CA ILE A 108 -1.65 24.92 27.86
C ILE A 108 -1.60 23.45 27.43
N LEU A 109 -2.76 22.85 27.12
CA LEU A 109 -2.83 21.47 26.63
C LEU A 109 -2.03 21.28 25.34
N VAL A 110 -2.19 22.19 24.39
CA VAL A 110 -1.46 22.20 23.12
C VAL A 110 0.05 22.34 23.35
N LYS A 111 0.48 23.21 24.26
CA LYS A 111 1.90 23.38 24.60
C LYS A 111 2.51 22.10 25.17
N ASN A 112 1.79 21.45 26.09
CA ASN A 112 2.22 20.19 26.69
C ASN A 112 2.29 19.07 25.64
N LEU A 113 1.24 18.94 24.82
CA LEU A 113 1.21 17.95 23.74
C LEU A 113 2.35 18.16 22.74
N LEU A 114 2.59 19.40 22.31
CA LEU A 114 3.69 19.71 21.39
C LEU A 114 5.05 19.33 21.98
N GLN A 115 5.25 19.56 23.28
CA GLN A 115 6.48 19.16 23.97
C GLN A 115 6.69 17.65 23.95
N GLU A 116 5.65 16.86 24.23
CA GLU A 116 5.74 15.39 24.20
C GLU A 116 5.94 14.87 22.75
N ILE A 117 5.28 15.45 21.74
CA ILE A 117 5.52 15.03 20.34
C ILE A 117 6.98 15.29 19.91
N CYS A 118 7.55 16.44 20.27
CA CYS A 118 8.97 16.74 20.01
C CYS A 118 9.89 15.72 20.73
N ARG A 119 9.53 15.30 21.94
CA ARG A 119 10.26 14.29 22.71
C ARG A 119 10.22 12.92 22.01
N VAL A 120 9.05 12.47 21.57
CA VAL A 120 8.89 11.22 20.80
C VAL A 120 9.78 11.24 19.56
N ARG A 121 9.75 12.33 18.78
CA ARG A 121 10.59 12.47 17.58
C ARG A 121 12.08 12.31 17.90
N LYS A 122 12.56 13.00 18.94
CA LYS A 122 13.97 12.91 19.38
C LYS A 122 14.34 11.49 19.81
N LEU A 123 13.44 10.81 20.52
CA LEU A 123 13.65 9.45 20.99
C LEU A 123 13.71 8.45 19.82
N VAL A 124 12.82 8.59 18.83
CA VAL A 124 12.82 7.76 17.61
C VAL A 124 14.09 7.98 16.78
N LEU A 125 14.52 9.24 16.60
CA LEU A 125 15.79 9.56 15.92
C LEU A 125 17.00 8.95 16.64
N ASN A 126 16.99 8.93 17.98
CA ASN A 126 18.04 8.27 18.76
C ASN A 126 18.06 6.75 18.53
N PHE A 127 16.89 6.09 18.50
CA PHE A 127 16.83 4.66 18.16
C PHE A 127 17.37 4.38 16.75
N MET A 128 16.99 5.19 15.76
CA MET A 128 17.53 5.05 14.40
C MET A 128 19.05 5.16 14.35
N THR A 129 19.64 6.00 15.20
CA THR A 129 21.10 6.20 15.26
C THR A 129 21.81 5.04 15.97
N LEU A 130 21.17 4.41 16.96
CA LEU A 130 21.80 3.39 17.81
C LEU A 130 21.63 1.96 17.28
N THR A 131 20.45 1.58 16.78
CA THR A 131 20.13 0.19 16.41
C THR A 131 19.97 -0.02 14.91
N GLY A 132 19.32 0.91 14.19
CA GLY A 132 19.12 0.85 12.72
C GLY A 132 18.21 -0.29 12.20
N GLU A 133 17.95 -1.32 13.00
CA GLU A 133 17.24 -2.55 12.61
C GLU A 133 15.74 -2.33 12.30
N ASN A 134 15.11 -1.25 12.81
CA ASN A 134 13.69 -0.91 12.61
C ASN A 134 13.43 0.36 11.80
N SER A 135 14.35 0.73 10.89
CA SER A 135 14.30 2.01 10.16
C SER A 135 12.95 2.34 9.49
N LYS A 136 12.24 1.34 8.92
CA LYS A 136 10.90 1.53 8.31
C LYS A 136 9.86 2.00 9.34
N MET A 137 9.72 1.28 10.45
CA MET A 137 8.76 1.62 11.50
C MET A 137 9.09 2.97 12.15
N ASN A 138 10.38 3.26 12.33
CA ASN A 138 10.82 4.55 12.87
C ASN A 138 10.47 5.71 11.93
N ASN A 139 10.65 5.54 10.61
CA ASN A 139 10.23 6.54 9.62
C ASN A 139 8.71 6.74 9.60
N GLU A 140 7.92 5.67 9.67
CA GLU A 140 6.45 5.76 9.77
C GLU A 140 6.01 6.53 11.03
N LEU A 141 6.71 6.33 12.15
CA LEU A 141 6.41 7.03 13.40
C LEU A 141 6.78 8.52 13.33
N LEU A 142 7.92 8.86 12.73
CA LEU A 142 8.31 10.26 12.48
C LEU A 142 7.32 10.98 11.56
N PHE A 143 6.81 10.29 10.54
CA PHE A 143 5.77 10.78 9.65
C PHE A 143 4.43 10.96 10.37
N LEU A 144 4.06 10.04 11.26
CA LEU A 144 2.85 10.18 12.06
C LEU A 144 2.97 11.36 13.04
N ALA A 145 4.12 11.53 13.68
CA ALA A 145 4.39 12.67 14.55
C ALA A 145 4.28 14.02 13.80
N SER A 146 4.76 14.12 12.55
CA SER A 146 4.57 15.33 11.75
C SER A 146 3.10 15.58 11.39
N ARG A 147 2.31 14.54 11.12
CA ARG A 147 0.85 14.67 10.92
C ARG A 147 0.13 15.19 12.16
N VAL A 148 0.53 14.73 13.35
CA VAL A 148 -0.02 15.26 14.61
C VAL A 148 0.30 16.75 14.77
N ILE A 149 1.55 17.18 14.48
CA ILE A 149 1.94 18.60 14.50
C ILE A 149 1.10 19.42 13.51
N TYR A 150 0.91 18.89 12.29
CA TYR A 150 0.09 19.53 11.27
C TYR A 150 -1.36 19.71 11.75
N ALA A 151 -2.00 18.63 12.22
CA ALA A 151 -3.36 18.66 12.76
C ALA A 151 -3.48 19.62 13.96
N LEU A 152 -2.48 19.67 14.83
CA LEU A 152 -2.43 20.60 15.97
C LEU A 152 -2.40 22.07 15.50
N SER A 153 -1.60 22.36 14.48
CA SER A 153 -1.39 23.72 13.95
C SER A 153 -2.59 24.26 13.15
N MET A 154 -3.53 23.42 12.72
CA MET A 154 -4.76 23.86 12.03
C MET A 154 -5.54 24.86 12.88
N ASN A 155 -5.82 24.48 14.13
CA ASN A 155 -6.63 25.27 15.07
C ASN A 155 -5.78 26.05 16.08
N ASN A 156 -4.53 25.63 16.34
CA ASN A 156 -3.69 26.21 17.39
C ASN A 156 -2.39 26.82 16.85
N PHE A 157 -2.45 27.41 15.66
CA PHE A 157 -1.28 27.95 14.95
C PHE A 157 -0.40 28.84 15.81
N ASN A 158 -0.99 29.83 16.50
CA ASN A 158 -0.22 30.81 17.28
C ASN A 158 0.62 30.15 18.40
N THR A 159 0.13 29.08 19.03
CA THR A 159 0.88 28.39 20.09
C THR A 159 2.14 27.73 19.54
N VAL A 160 2.02 27.03 18.41
CA VAL A 160 3.17 26.39 17.75
C VAL A 160 4.10 27.44 17.14
N PHE A 161 3.53 28.46 16.50
CA PHE A 161 4.27 29.55 15.86
C PHE A 161 5.07 30.37 16.87
N ASN A 162 4.53 30.68 18.05
CA ASN A 162 5.25 31.41 19.09
C ASN A 162 6.49 30.65 19.58
N ARG A 163 6.45 29.31 19.62
CA ARG A 163 7.61 28.48 19.96
C ARG A 163 8.73 28.63 18.92
N ILE A 164 8.38 28.64 17.63
CA ILE A 164 9.32 28.90 16.52
C ILE A 164 9.89 30.32 16.61
N LEU A 165 9.05 31.33 16.89
CA LEU A 165 9.49 32.71 17.04
C LEU A 165 10.48 32.87 18.19
N SER A 166 10.24 32.21 19.33
CA SER A 166 11.20 32.21 20.45
C SER A 166 12.57 31.69 20.01
N SER A 167 12.60 30.60 19.23
CA SER A 167 13.85 30.02 18.71
C SER A 167 14.56 30.93 17.69
N LEU A 168 13.83 31.75 16.93
CA LEU A 168 14.43 32.74 16.02
C LEU A 168 15.13 33.91 16.74
N ASN A 169 14.85 34.14 18.02
CA ASN A 169 15.41 35.25 18.80
C ASN A 169 16.70 34.87 19.58
N ILE A 170 17.00 33.58 19.72
CA ILE A 170 18.10 33.11 20.59
C ILE A 170 19.46 33.38 19.93
N THR A 171 20.25 34.26 20.56
CA THR A 171 21.66 34.53 20.23
C THR A 171 22.55 33.75 21.20
N SER A 172 22.40 32.41 21.27
CA SER A 172 23.14 31.61 22.27
C SER A 172 24.62 31.52 21.89
N SER A 173 25.54 31.53 22.86
CA SER A 173 26.97 31.26 22.65
C SER A 173 27.27 29.76 22.52
N ASP A 174 26.41 28.91 23.08
CA ASP A 174 26.71 27.50 23.35
C ASP A 174 26.26 26.57 22.21
N GLN A 175 26.91 25.41 22.07
CA GLN A 175 26.64 24.44 21.00
C GLN A 175 25.36 23.62 21.25
N GLU A 176 25.09 23.18 22.48
CA GLU A 176 23.86 22.42 22.81
C GLU A 176 22.58 23.25 22.57
N ASP A 177 22.66 24.57 22.81
CA ASP A 177 21.57 25.50 22.51
C ASP A 177 21.30 25.65 21.00
N ALA A 178 22.31 25.42 20.15
CA ALA A 178 22.17 25.54 18.70
C ALA A 178 21.44 24.35 18.08
N ASP A 179 21.70 23.13 18.56
CA ASP A 179 20.98 21.93 18.10
C ASP A 179 19.53 21.94 18.57
N TYR A 180 19.28 22.40 19.80
CA TYR A 180 17.93 22.66 20.28
C TYR A 180 17.19 23.70 19.42
N GLN A 181 17.84 24.82 19.09
CA GLN A 181 17.30 25.84 18.20
C GLN A 181 16.93 25.26 16.82
N ILE A 182 17.82 24.49 16.20
CA ILE A 182 17.58 23.88 14.89
C ILE A 182 16.39 22.90 14.95
N SER A 183 16.28 22.09 16.01
CA SER A 183 15.17 21.17 16.20
C SER A 183 13.82 21.88 16.33
N GLU A 184 13.78 23.03 17.00
CA GLU A 184 12.57 23.85 17.10
C GLU A 184 12.22 24.53 15.77
N LEU A 185 13.21 24.97 15.00
CA LEU A 185 13.00 25.53 13.65
C LEU A 185 12.50 24.47 12.66
N GLU A 186 12.83 23.20 12.86
CA GLU A 186 12.33 22.08 12.05
C GLU A 186 10.80 22.04 12.04
N LEU A 187 10.13 22.48 13.10
CA LEU A 187 8.66 22.52 13.20
C LEU A 187 8.00 23.28 12.05
N ILE A 188 8.69 24.26 11.45
CA ILE A 188 8.23 25.04 10.29
C ILE A 188 7.73 24.13 9.16
N GLN A 189 8.42 23.02 8.91
CA GLN A 189 8.09 22.13 7.80
C GLN A 189 6.87 21.22 8.06
N TYR A 190 6.30 21.26 9.26
CA TYR A 190 5.15 20.44 9.66
C TYR A 190 3.89 21.25 9.94
N LEU A 191 3.93 22.57 9.75
CA LEU A 191 2.77 23.44 10.00
C LEU A 191 1.76 23.41 8.85
N SER A 192 0.49 23.58 9.22
CA SER A 192 -0.56 24.00 8.31
C SER A 192 -0.45 25.49 8.02
N MET A 193 0.07 25.79 6.84
CA MET A 193 0.32 27.15 6.36
C MET A 193 -0.69 27.48 5.28
N ASP A 194 -1.54 28.48 5.49
CA ASP A 194 -2.22 29.25 4.43
C ASP A 194 -1.30 30.40 3.97
N LEU A 195 -1.66 31.11 2.90
CA LEU A 195 -0.86 32.19 2.32
C LEU A 195 -0.58 33.31 3.34
N HIS A 196 -1.54 33.61 4.22
CA HIS A 196 -1.39 34.64 5.24
C HIS A 196 -0.37 34.22 6.32
N ARG A 197 -0.47 32.99 6.82
CA ARG A 197 0.47 32.39 7.78
C ARG A 197 1.88 32.28 7.17
N LEU A 198 1.98 31.92 5.89
CA LEU A 198 3.25 31.86 5.16
C LEU A 198 3.89 33.25 5.03
N SER A 199 3.09 34.25 4.65
CA SER A 199 3.54 35.64 4.56
C SER A 199 4.06 36.15 5.91
N ARG A 200 3.34 35.85 7.00
CA ARG A 200 3.76 36.18 8.37
C ARG A 200 5.07 35.48 8.74
N LEU A 201 5.21 34.19 8.45
CA LEU A 201 6.45 33.44 8.73
C LEU A 201 7.65 34.07 8.00
N ILE A 202 7.52 34.35 6.70
CA ILE A 202 8.59 34.93 5.88
C ILE A 202 8.97 36.33 6.40
N ALA A 203 7.99 37.14 6.81
CA ALA A 203 8.24 38.46 7.41
C ALA A 203 9.04 38.35 8.72
N GLU A 204 8.66 37.43 9.63
CA GLU A 204 9.33 37.24 10.92
C GLU A 204 10.74 36.66 10.76
N ILE A 205 10.94 35.75 9.81
CA ILE A 205 12.26 35.23 9.43
C ILE A 205 13.13 36.36 8.90
N TYR A 206 12.63 37.15 7.93
CA TYR A 206 13.37 38.26 7.34
C TYR A 206 13.87 39.25 8.39
N GLN A 207 13.01 39.63 9.35
CA GLN A 207 13.36 40.57 10.42
C GLN A 207 14.52 40.07 11.31
N ARG A 208 14.62 38.75 11.53
CA ARG A 208 15.59 38.14 12.45
C ARG A 208 16.75 37.44 11.75
N PHE A 209 16.72 37.36 10.43
CA PHE A 209 17.64 36.54 9.63
C PHE A 209 19.11 36.85 9.90
N LYS A 210 19.45 38.13 10.06
CA LYS A 210 20.84 38.59 10.32
C LYS A 210 21.41 38.10 11.65
N GLY A 211 20.56 37.78 12.63
CA GLY A 211 20.97 37.27 13.93
C GLY A 211 21.24 35.76 13.94
N LEU A 212 20.88 35.03 12.88
CA LEU A 212 20.99 33.58 12.83
C LEU A 212 22.43 33.13 12.59
N LYS A 213 22.86 32.13 13.36
CA LYS A 213 24.14 31.43 13.13
C LYS A 213 24.11 30.66 11.81
N LYS A 214 25.31 30.34 11.31
CA LYS A 214 25.55 29.58 10.07
C LYS A 214 24.71 28.31 9.93
N ASN A 215 24.75 27.43 10.92
CA ASN A 215 24.04 26.15 10.84
C ASN A 215 22.52 26.35 10.91
N ALA A 216 22.06 27.34 11.68
CA ALA A 216 20.65 27.65 11.83
C ALA A 216 20.03 28.19 10.52
N TYR A 217 20.66 29.16 9.85
CA TYR A 217 20.10 29.67 8.59
C TYR A 217 20.17 28.64 7.45
N LEU A 218 21.17 27.75 7.43
CA LEU A 218 21.26 26.68 6.44
C LEU A 218 20.16 25.63 6.66
N ALA A 219 19.90 25.24 7.91
CA ALA A 219 18.79 24.34 8.24
C ALA A 219 17.43 24.99 7.94
N LEU A 220 17.26 26.27 8.34
CA LEU A 220 16.08 27.06 8.06
C LEU A 220 15.79 27.18 6.56
N ALA A 221 16.83 27.24 5.72
CA ALA A 221 16.63 27.28 4.27
C ALA A 221 15.88 26.05 3.76
N ASN A 222 16.23 24.85 4.25
CA ASN A 222 15.54 23.60 3.92
C ASN A 222 14.12 23.57 4.49
N PHE A 223 13.94 23.96 5.76
CA PHE A 223 12.63 23.93 6.41
C PHE A 223 11.64 24.90 5.76
N LEU A 224 12.10 26.09 5.38
CA LEU A 224 11.28 27.08 4.71
C LEU A 224 10.94 26.65 3.28
N GLU A 225 11.88 26.04 2.55
CA GLU A 225 11.60 25.46 1.23
C GLU A 225 10.49 24.41 1.31
N ARG A 226 10.59 23.50 2.29
CA ARG A 226 9.57 22.48 2.55
C ARG A 226 8.23 23.06 2.97
N ALA A 227 8.22 24.14 3.76
CA ALA A 227 6.99 24.83 4.16
C ALA A 227 6.29 25.51 2.98
N ILE A 228 7.04 26.15 2.07
CA ILE A 228 6.47 26.73 0.83
C ILE A 228 5.86 25.61 -0.03
N TRP A 229 6.56 24.47 -0.16
CA TRP A 229 6.02 23.31 -0.87
C TRP A 229 4.75 22.76 -0.25
N ASN A 230 4.74 22.56 1.06
CA ASN A 230 3.57 22.06 1.76
C ASN A 230 2.38 23.01 1.65
N TRP A 231 2.60 24.34 1.66
CA TRP A 231 1.55 25.31 1.36
C TRP A 231 1.01 25.12 -0.07
N LEU A 232 1.89 25.05 -1.05
CA LEU A 232 1.53 24.90 -2.46
C LEU A 232 0.76 23.60 -2.73
N GLU A 233 1.15 22.48 -2.11
CA GLU A 233 0.45 21.19 -2.27
C GLU A 233 -0.91 21.13 -1.54
N ASN A 234 -1.04 21.77 -0.37
CA ASN A 234 -2.28 21.75 0.42
C ASN A 234 -3.28 22.85 0.05
N PHE A 235 -2.81 23.99 -0.45
CA PHE A 235 -3.61 25.16 -0.83
C PHE A 235 -3.31 25.61 -2.27
N PRO A 236 -3.45 24.71 -3.26
CA PRO A 236 -3.06 25.00 -4.65
C PRO A 236 -3.85 26.16 -5.29
N GLN A 237 -5.08 26.39 -4.82
CA GLN A 237 -5.92 27.51 -5.26
C GLN A 237 -5.35 28.87 -4.81
N GLU A 238 -4.79 28.97 -3.60
CA GLU A 238 -4.14 30.20 -3.14
C GLU A 238 -2.88 30.51 -3.95
N PHE A 239 -2.17 29.46 -4.42
CA PHE A 239 -1.03 29.63 -5.32
C PHE A 239 -1.47 30.11 -6.71
N GLU A 240 -2.53 29.53 -7.29
CA GLU A 240 -3.13 30.00 -8.55
C GLU A 240 -3.56 31.47 -8.43
N ASP A 241 -4.23 31.84 -7.34
CA ASP A 241 -4.62 33.22 -7.05
C ASP A 241 -3.41 34.15 -6.93
N LEU A 242 -2.33 33.71 -6.26
CA LEU A 242 -1.10 34.51 -6.13
C LEU A 242 -0.45 34.81 -7.49
N GLN A 243 -0.50 33.87 -8.44
CA GLN A 243 0.05 34.07 -9.78
C GLN A 243 -0.73 35.13 -10.57
N THR A 244 -2.06 35.17 -10.40
CA THR A 244 -2.92 36.13 -11.10
C THR A 244 -3.06 37.48 -10.38
N ARG A 245 -2.97 37.47 -9.05
CA ARG A 245 -3.05 38.64 -8.15
C ARG A 245 -1.84 38.67 -7.22
N PRO A 246 -0.69 39.18 -7.69
CA PRO A 246 0.53 39.21 -6.90
C PRO A 246 0.37 39.98 -5.59
N ASN A 247 0.90 39.42 -4.50
CA ASN A 247 0.98 40.10 -3.21
C ASN A 247 2.31 40.87 -3.11
N GLU A 248 2.24 42.21 -3.14
CA GLU A 248 3.43 43.06 -3.16
C GLU A 248 4.21 43.04 -1.85
N GLU A 249 3.54 42.91 -0.70
CA GLU A 249 4.22 42.83 0.60
C GLU A 249 5.00 41.51 0.71
N LEU A 250 4.36 40.39 0.34
CA LEU A 250 5.03 39.09 0.30
C LEU A 250 6.23 39.12 -0.66
N ALA A 251 6.03 39.66 -1.87
CA ALA A 251 7.08 39.74 -2.87
C ALA A 251 8.29 40.55 -2.38
N ASP A 252 8.07 41.70 -1.74
CA ASP A 252 9.14 42.51 -1.14
C ASP A 252 9.93 41.74 -0.08
N ARG A 253 9.26 40.96 0.79
CA ARG A 253 9.94 40.16 1.82
C ARG A 253 10.70 38.98 1.22
N CYS A 254 10.12 38.29 0.24
CA CYS A 254 10.79 37.21 -0.48
C CYS A 254 12.03 37.70 -1.21
N GLU A 255 11.93 38.85 -1.90
CA GLU A 255 13.04 39.47 -2.60
C GLU A 255 14.18 39.85 -1.64
N LYS A 256 13.85 40.52 -0.53
CA LYS A 256 14.84 40.91 0.47
C LYS A 256 15.51 39.71 1.13
N LEU A 257 14.75 38.64 1.42
CA LEU A 257 15.32 37.41 1.96
C LEU A 257 16.26 36.72 0.96
N PHE A 258 15.91 36.69 -0.33
CA PHE A 258 16.79 36.22 -1.40
C PHE A 258 18.11 37.01 -1.45
N ASP A 259 18.03 38.34 -1.34
CA ASP A 259 19.20 39.22 -1.36
C ASP A 259 20.10 39.07 -0.13
N LEU A 260 19.55 38.64 1.02
CA LEU A 260 20.34 38.28 2.20
C LEU A 260 21.06 36.93 2.04
N LEU A 261 20.40 35.93 1.44
CA LEU A 261 20.96 34.59 1.25
C LEU A 261 22.14 34.57 0.26
N THR A 262 22.02 35.33 -0.83
CA THR A 262 22.98 35.33 -1.95
C THR A 262 24.44 35.62 -1.53
N PRO A 263 24.75 36.72 -0.83
CA PRO A 263 26.12 37.02 -0.40
C PRO A 263 26.62 36.08 0.70
N LEU A 264 25.75 35.58 1.59
CA LEU A 264 26.17 34.67 2.67
C LEU A 264 26.64 33.31 2.15
N CYS A 265 26.23 32.94 0.94
CA CYS A 265 26.54 31.66 0.33
C CYS A 265 27.60 31.77 -0.78
N SER A 266 28.02 32.98 -1.17
CA SER A 266 28.88 33.20 -2.35
C SER A 266 30.21 32.44 -2.30
N ASP A 267 30.81 32.28 -1.12
CA ASP A 267 32.18 31.77 -0.99
C ASP A 267 32.24 30.24 -0.86
N SER A 268 31.11 29.53 -0.90
CA SER A 268 31.11 28.06 -0.83
C SER A 268 30.05 27.45 -1.71
N ASN A 269 30.49 26.60 -2.63
CA ASN A 269 29.59 25.87 -3.52
C ASN A 269 28.66 24.90 -2.79
N ARG A 270 29.07 24.36 -1.63
CA ARG A 270 28.20 23.54 -0.78
C ARG A 270 27.08 24.37 -0.15
N ARG A 271 27.38 25.60 0.29
CA ARG A 271 26.36 26.51 0.85
C ARG A 271 25.39 26.97 -0.23
N LYS A 272 25.91 27.39 -1.39
CA LYS A 272 25.06 27.69 -2.57
C LYS A 272 24.10 26.56 -2.86
N ALA A 273 24.63 25.34 -2.97
CA ALA A 273 23.83 24.16 -3.26
C ALA A 273 22.68 23.93 -2.27
N GLN A 274 22.90 24.19 -0.97
CA GLN A 274 21.86 24.04 0.06
C GLN A 274 20.77 25.12 -0.01
N THR A 275 21.05 26.33 -0.53
CA THR A 275 20.09 27.43 -0.57
C THR A 275 19.37 27.60 -1.90
N TRP A 276 19.90 27.03 -2.99
CA TRP A 276 19.31 27.16 -4.33
C TRP A 276 17.84 26.71 -4.42
N PRO A 277 17.43 25.58 -3.83
CA PRO A 277 16.01 25.19 -3.82
C PRO A 277 15.11 26.25 -3.18
N LEU A 278 15.47 26.78 -2.01
CA LEU A 278 14.71 27.87 -1.37
C LEU A 278 14.71 29.13 -2.24
N GLN A 279 15.87 29.52 -2.79
CA GLN A 279 15.98 30.72 -3.62
C GLN A 279 15.05 30.66 -4.84
N VAL A 280 14.92 29.50 -5.48
CA VAL A 280 13.92 29.30 -6.55
C VAL A 280 12.49 29.41 -6.01
N MET A 281 12.17 28.77 -4.89
CA MET A 281 10.82 28.85 -4.32
C MET A 281 10.44 30.29 -3.92
N LEU A 282 11.38 31.09 -3.40
CA LEU A 282 11.15 32.51 -3.10
C LEU A 282 10.83 33.32 -4.35
N LEU A 283 11.49 33.05 -5.48
CA LEU A 283 11.21 33.73 -6.76
C LEU A 283 9.87 33.29 -7.36
N ILE A 284 9.45 32.05 -7.15
CA ILE A 284 8.13 31.53 -7.57
C ILE A 284 6.98 32.24 -6.86
N LEU A 285 7.21 32.71 -5.62
CA LEU A 285 6.27 33.57 -4.88
C LEU A 285 6.26 35.03 -5.38
N CYS A 286 7.12 35.40 -6.35
CA CYS A 286 7.25 36.74 -6.91
C CYS A 286 6.96 36.76 -8.44
N PRO A 287 5.70 36.61 -8.90
CA PRO A 287 5.37 36.49 -10.32
C PRO A 287 5.88 37.65 -11.19
N LYS A 288 5.79 38.90 -10.70
CA LYS A 288 6.27 40.11 -11.41
C LYS A 288 7.78 40.06 -11.67
N ILE A 289 8.57 39.53 -10.73
CA ILE A 289 10.03 39.38 -10.91
C ILE A 289 10.32 38.32 -11.98
N LEU A 290 9.58 37.21 -11.98
CA LEU A 290 9.72 36.18 -13.03
C LEU A 290 9.35 36.71 -14.41
N GLU A 291 8.31 37.53 -14.50
CA GLU A 291 7.91 38.20 -15.73
C GLU A 291 9.00 39.14 -16.26
N GLU A 292 9.57 39.99 -15.40
CA GLU A 292 10.72 40.85 -15.77
C GLU A 292 11.92 40.02 -16.26
N ILE A 293 12.25 38.93 -15.57
CA ILE A 293 13.36 38.04 -15.96
C ILE A 293 13.07 37.41 -17.33
N ASN A 294 11.86 36.89 -17.54
CA ASN A 294 11.48 36.29 -18.82
C ASN A 294 11.53 37.29 -19.97
N ASN A 295 11.05 38.52 -19.76
CA ASN A 295 11.09 39.59 -20.74
C ASN A 295 12.54 40.06 -21.02
N ALA A 296 13.40 40.08 -19.99
CA ALA A 296 14.82 40.41 -20.13
C ALA A 296 15.60 39.37 -20.96
N GLU A 297 15.14 38.11 -21.01
CA GLU A 297 15.71 37.10 -21.92
C GLU A 297 15.38 37.42 -23.39
N ASN A 298 14.29 38.14 -23.63
CA ASN A 298 13.87 38.60 -24.97
C ASN A 298 14.40 40.01 -25.32
N GLY A 299 15.33 40.56 -24.52
CA GLY A 299 15.98 41.84 -24.79
C GLY A 299 15.31 43.07 -24.17
N ALA A 300 14.27 42.90 -23.34
CA ALA A 300 13.65 44.01 -22.63
C ALA A 300 14.57 44.57 -21.52
N PRO A 301 14.48 45.89 -21.21
CA PRO A 301 15.14 46.45 -20.04
C PRO A 301 14.54 45.85 -18.76
N PHE A 302 15.37 45.69 -17.72
CA PHE A 302 14.97 45.15 -16.42
C PHE A 302 15.56 46.00 -15.29
N SER A 303 14.93 45.92 -14.11
CA SER A 303 15.32 46.70 -12.94
C SER A 303 16.67 46.26 -12.36
N SER A 304 17.34 47.17 -11.64
CA SER A 304 18.60 46.85 -10.95
C SER A 304 18.40 45.81 -9.84
N SER A 305 17.20 45.76 -9.24
CA SER A 305 16.85 44.76 -8.23
C SER A 305 16.72 43.36 -8.83
N THR A 306 16.17 43.24 -10.06
CA THR A 306 16.05 41.99 -10.82
C THR A 306 17.38 41.44 -11.34
N ALA A 307 18.42 42.29 -11.50
CA ALA A 307 19.72 41.89 -12.07
C ALA A 307 20.36 40.67 -11.36
N LYS A 308 20.41 40.67 -10.03
CA LYS A 308 20.98 39.56 -9.24
C LYS A 308 20.20 38.25 -9.42
N LYS A 309 18.87 38.36 -9.54
CA LYS A 309 17.96 37.21 -9.69
C LYS A 309 18.09 36.59 -11.09
N LYS A 310 18.28 37.42 -12.12
CA LYS A 310 18.64 36.95 -13.47
C LYS A 310 19.99 36.21 -13.46
N THR A 311 21.03 36.79 -12.85
CA THR A 311 22.35 36.13 -12.74
C THR A 311 22.26 34.79 -12.01
N PHE A 312 21.40 34.67 -11.00
CA PHE A 312 21.14 33.41 -10.33
C PHE A 312 20.55 32.34 -11.26
N PHE A 313 19.59 32.69 -12.12
CA PHE A 313 19.09 31.75 -13.14
C PHE A 313 20.17 31.38 -14.17
N ASP A 314 21.02 32.33 -14.57
CA ASP A 314 22.15 32.06 -15.46
C ASP A 314 23.16 31.08 -14.82
N ASP A 315 23.40 31.20 -13.51
CA ASP A 315 24.25 30.28 -12.75
C ASP A 315 23.65 28.85 -12.69
N ILE A 316 22.32 28.73 -12.52
CA ILE A 316 21.62 27.44 -12.58
C ILE A 316 21.75 26.83 -13.98
N LYS A 317 21.46 27.60 -15.04
CA LYS A 317 21.58 27.15 -16.44
C LYS A 317 23.00 26.71 -16.76
N ARG A 318 24.00 27.48 -16.32
CA ARG A 318 25.42 27.12 -16.49
C ARG A 318 25.74 25.80 -15.78
N ALA A 319 25.28 25.61 -14.54
CA ALA A 319 25.50 24.38 -13.79
C ALA A 319 24.91 23.15 -14.52
N LEU A 320 23.72 23.28 -15.11
CA LEU A 320 23.08 22.23 -15.92
C LEU A 320 23.84 21.95 -17.24
N ALA A 321 24.41 22.97 -17.88
CA ALA A 321 25.09 22.85 -19.18
C ALA A 321 26.51 22.24 -19.11
N THR A 322 27.21 22.31 -17.96
CA THR A 322 28.64 21.93 -17.82
C THR A 322 28.98 20.43 -18.01
N GLN A 323 28.05 19.61 -18.51
CA GLN A 323 28.20 18.16 -18.51
C GLN A 323 29.14 17.58 -19.59
N SER A 324 29.67 18.39 -20.52
CA SER A 324 30.45 17.84 -21.64
C SER A 324 31.93 17.59 -21.34
N HIS A 325 32.59 18.33 -20.45
CA HIS A 325 34.04 18.16 -20.23
C HIS A 325 34.49 18.54 -18.81
N SER A 326 35.11 17.59 -18.10
CA SER A 326 36.04 17.82 -16.98
C SER A 326 35.52 18.50 -15.69
N SER A 327 35.63 17.77 -14.57
CA SER A 327 35.88 18.27 -13.20
C SER A 327 34.96 19.33 -12.56
N THR A 328 33.73 19.57 -13.05
CA THR A 328 32.78 20.44 -12.34
C THR A 328 32.08 19.74 -11.17
N LYS A 329 31.84 20.51 -10.10
CA LYS A 329 31.58 20.06 -8.74
C LYS A 329 30.18 19.41 -8.62
N PRO A 330 30.05 18.10 -8.36
CA PRO A 330 28.78 17.35 -8.43
C PRO A 330 27.65 17.95 -7.59
N VAL A 331 28.00 18.56 -6.45
CA VAL A 331 27.06 19.17 -5.50
C VAL A 331 26.27 20.35 -6.08
N LEU A 332 26.86 21.17 -6.96
CA LEU A 332 26.12 22.29 -7.58
C LEU A 332 25.17 21.81 -8.67
N LEU A 333 25.56 20.77 -9.42
CA LEU A 333 24.70 20.17 -10.43
C LEU A 333 23.48 19.52 -9.78
N GLU A 334 23.66 18.76 -8.70
CA GLU A 334 22.55 18.20 -7.92
C GLU A 334 21.59 19.28 -7.40
N ALA A 335 22.12 20.38 -6.87
CA ALA A 335 21.31 21.52 -6.45
C ALA A 335 20.60 22.23 -7.61
N ALA A 336 21.25 22.38 -8.75
CA ALA A 336 20.64 22.93 -9.97
C ALA A 336 19.46 22.06 -10.42
N ILE A 337 19.64 20.74 -10.41
CA ILE A 337 18.60 19.77 -10.74
C ILE A 337 17.43 19.91 -9.77
N LEU A 338 17.68 19.86 -8.45
CA LEU A 338 16.62 19.97 -7.43
C LEU A 338 15.84 21.29 -7.57
N ALA A 339 16.54 22.41 -7.68
CA ALA A 339 15.93 23.73 -7.82
C ALA A 339 15.09 23.84 -9.11
N THR A 340 15.59 23.29 -10.23
CA THR A 340 14.89 23.34 -11.52
C THR A 340 13.71 22.38 -11.57
N VAL A 341 13.82 21.17 -10.98
CA VAL A 341 12.68 20.25 -10.81
C VAL A 341 11.60 20.90 -9.96
N ASN A 342 11.97 21.58 -8.88
CA ASN A 342 11.04 22.36 -8.06
C ASN A 342 10.30 23.43 -8.88
N MET A 343 11.01 24.14 -9.76
CA MET A 343 10.40 25.11 -10.67
C MET A 343 9.42 24.45 -11.66
N CYS A 344 9.80 23.33 -12.28
CA CYS A 344 8.91 22.57 -13.17
C CYS A 344 7.70 22.01 -12.43
N LYS A 345 7.88 21.49 -11.21
CA LYS A 345 6.77 21.03 -10.38
C LYS A 345 5.80 22.16 -10.08
N SER A 346 6.31 23.34 -9.73
CA SER A 346 5.48 24.50 -9.35
C SER A 346 4.59 24.94 -10.51
N SER A 347 5.10 24.90 -11.74
CA SER A 347 4.29 25.24 -12.91
C SER A 347 3.11 24.31 -13.13
N CYS A 348 3.17 23.05 -12.65
CA CYS A 348 2.03 22.14 -12.72
C CYS A 348 0.83 22.61 -11.88
N TYR A 349 1.06 23.45 -10.86
CA TYR A 349 0.02 23.99 -9.98
C TYR A 349 -0.57 25.31 -10.50
N ILE A 350 -0.16 25.76 -11.68
CA ILE A 350 -0.77 26.88 -12.40
C ILE A 350 -1.71 26.31 -13.45
N ASN A 351 -2.89 26.92 -13.57
CA ASN A 351 -3.88 26.52 -14.54
C ASN A 351 -3.40 26.75 -15.98
N ILE A 352 -3.59 25.74 -16.84
CA ILE A 352 -3.14 25.76 -18.24
C ILE A 352 -3.76 26.89 -19.08
N ASN A 353 -4.84 27.50 -18.60
CA ASN A 353 -5.47 28.65 -19.25
C ASN A 353 -4.63 29.93 -19.13
N ASP A 354 -3.75 30.05 -18.13
CA ASP A 354 -2.80 31.17 -17.99
C ASP A 354 -1.55 30.98 -18.85
N ARG A 355 -1.73 30.80 -20.17
CA ARG A 355 -0.64 30.42 -21.09
C ARG A 355 0.52 31.42 -21.14
N ASN A 356 0.27 32.67 -20.80
CA ASN A 356 1.26 33.74 -20.82
C ASN A 356 2.08 33.83 -19.52
N ASN A 357 1.80 32.97 -18.53
CA ASN A 357 2.55 32.95 -17.28
C ASN A 357 4.05 32.77 -17.55
N ALA A 358 4.87 33.67 -17.02
CA ALA A 358 6.32 33.67 -17.23
C ALA A 358 6.98 32.37 -16.78
N LEU A 359 6.44 31.70 -15.74
CA LEU A 359 6.97 30.43 -15.25
C LEU A 359 6.88 29.33 -16.31
N PHE A 360 5.83 29.30 -17.13
CA PHE A 360 5.73 28.32 -18.22
C PHE A 360 6.85 28.51 -19.24
N SER A 361 7.14 29.74 -19.64
CA SER A 361 8.21 30.05 -20.60
C SER A 361 9.59 29.66 -20.07
N ILE A 362 9.87 29.98 -18.79
CA ILE A 362 11.12 29.61 -18.13
C ILE A 362 11.27 28.08 -18.05
N VAL A 363 10.20 27.37 -17.67
CA VAL A 363 10.20 25.90 -17.57
C VAL A 363 10.45 25.22 -18.93
N GLN A 364 9.87 25.73 -20.02
CA GLN A 364 10.09 25.17 -21.35
C GLN A 364 11.57 25.24 -21.79
N ARG A 365 12.33 26.23 -21.31
CA ARG A 365 13.76 26.40 -21.63
C ARG A 365 14.67 25.39 -20.95
N VAL A 366 14.22 24.73 -19.87
CA VAL A 366 15.07 23.86 -19.02
C VAL A 366 14.60 22.40 -18.96
N ILE A 367 13.33 22.13 -19.27
CA ILE A 367 12.76 20.78 -19.11
C ILE A 367 13.45 19.72 -19.98
N THR A 368 13.86 20.07 -21.20
CA THR A 368 14.55 19.16 -22.12
C THR A 368 15.95 18.80 -21.63
N ASP A 369 16.67 19.75 -21.06
CA ASP A 369 17.99 19.50 -20.44
C ASP A 369 17.83 18.55 -19.25
N LEU A 370 16.84 18.77 -18.39
CA LEU A 370 16.56 17.87 -17.27
C LEU A 370 16.18 16.46 -17.73
N LYS A 371 15.35 16.31 -18.77
CA LYS A 371 15.04 14.99 -19.37
C LYS A 371 16.32 14.28 -19.79
N THR A 372 17.22 15.01 -20.43
CA THR A 372 18.49 14.47 -20.90
C THR A 372 19.35 14.01 -19.73
N ILE A 373 19.54 14.87 -18.73
CA ILE A 373 20.38 14.62 -17.55
C ILE A 373 19.86 13.44 -16.70
N LEU A 374 18.55 13.35 -16.50
CA LEU A 374 17.95 12.42 -15.54
C LEU A 374 17.59 11.05 -16.12
N PHE A 375 17.22 10.98 -17.40
CA PHE A 375 16.72 9.74 -18.01
C PHE A 375 17.47 9.30 -19.27
N LEU A 376 18.05 10.22 -20.06
CA LEU A 376 18.63 9.87 -21.37
C LEU A 376 20.14 9.65 -21.36
N GLN A 377 20.78 9.68 -20.19
CA GLN A 377 22.22 9.46 -20.04
C GLN A 377 22.58 8.03 -19.67
N SER A 378 23.74 7.59 -20.15
CA SER A 378 24.27 6.24 -19.91
C SER A 378 24.87 6.04 -18.51
N LYS A 379 25.20 7.12 -17.79
CA LYS A 379 25.73 7.08 -16.42
C LYS A 379 24.85 7.91 -15.48
N PRO A 380 24.53 7.40 -14.27
CA PRO A 380 23.77 8.16 -13.29
C PRO A 380 24.57 9.37 -12.80
N VAL A 381 23.94 10.55 -12.89
CA VAL A 381 24.55 11.84 -12.51
C VAL A 381 24.49 12.09 -11.01
N ILE A 382 23.43 11.60 -10.36
CA ILE A 382 23.13 11.84 -8.95
C ILE A 382 23.88 10.82 -8.07
N ARG A 383 24.62 11.29 -7.05
CA ARG A 383 25.37 10.47 -6.09
C ARG A 383 24.71 10.36 -4.71
N THR A 384 23.47 10.84 -4.56
CA THR A 384 22.69 10.72 -3.32
C THR A 384 22.36 9.28 -2.99
N THR A 385 21.72 9.05 -1.84
CA THR A 385 21.21 7.72 -1.53
C THR A 385 20.26 7.24 -2.63
N HIS A 386 20.21 5.92 -2.86
CA HIS A 386 19.38 5.33 -3.92
C HIS A 386 17.90 5.74 -3.77
N ILE A 387 17.39 5.82 -2.53
CA ILE A 387 16.02 6.25 -2.20
C ILE A 387 15.74 7.71 -2.59
N GLU A 388 16.63 8.63 -2.24
CA GLU A 388 16.47 10.06 -2.59
C GLU A 388 16.52 10.26 -4.12
N SER A 389 17.36 9.50 -4.80
CA SER A 389 17.45 9.55 -6.26
C SER A 389 16.17 9.04 -6.94
N GLU A 390 15.57 7.95 -6.44
CA GLU A 390 14.33 7.40 -6.97
C GLU A 390 13.14 8.34 -6.74
N HIS A 391 13.05 8.96 -5.56
CA HIS A 391 12.03 9.96 -5.26
C HIS A 391 12.12 11.15 -6.22
N LEU A 392 13.31 11.72 -6.42
CA LEU A 392 13.52 12.83 -7.36
C LEU A 392 13.12 12.48 -8.79
N LEU A 393 13.52 11.30 -9.28
CA LEU A 393 13.16 10.82 -10.61
C LEU A 393 11.64 10.61 -10.75
N THR A 394 10.99 10.08 -9.71
CA THR A 394 9.53 9.92 -9.65
C THR A 394 8.82 11.27 -9.73
N GLU A 395 9.24 12.24 -8.92
CA GLU A 395 8.69 13.60 -8.95
C GLU A 395 8.85 14.24 -10.33
N PHE A 396 10.02 14.09 -10.95
CA PHE A 396 10.28 14.67 -12.26
C PHE A 396 9.53 13.95 -13.40
N PHE A 397 9.34 12.63 -13.33
CA PHE A 397 8.50 11.90 -14.28
C PHE A 397 7.06 12.41 -14.22
N VAL A 398 6.47 12.49 -13.02
CA VAL A 398 5.10 12.99 -12.83
C VAL A 398 4.97 14.42 -13.34
N THR A 399 5.99 15.25 -13.11
CA THR A 399 6.07 16.62 -13.64
C THR A 399 6.08 16.65 -15.16
N CYS A 400 6.90 15.82 -15.81
CA CYS A 400 6.94 15.71 -17.27
C CYS A 400 5.60 15.25 -17.86
N PHE A 401 4.92 14.31 -17.19
CA PHE A 401 3.58 13.87 -17.57
C PHE A 401 2.58 15.01 -17.47
N ARG A 402 2.62 15.82 -16.40
CA ARG A 402 1.71 16.96 -16.20
C ARG A 402 1.91 18.10 -17.19
N ILE A 403 3.17 18.42 -17.54
CA ILE A 403 3.50 19.52 -18.46
C ILE A 403 3.37 19.09 -19.92
N THR A 404 3.86 17.89 -20.25
CA THR A 404 3.91 17.37 -21.64
C THR A 404 3.28 15.98 -21.74
N PRO A 405 1.96 15.83 -21.52
CA PRO A 405 1.29 14.52 -21.42
C PRO A 405 1.36 13.65 -22.67
N HIS A 406 1.66 14.23 -23.82
CA HIS A 406 1.79 13.52 -25.10
C HIS A 406 3.24 13.19 -25.46
N ASN A 407 4.22 13.74 -24.73
CA ASN A 407 5.63 13.39 -24.94
C ASN A 407 5.95 12.11 -24.14
N ASN A 408 6.13 11.01 -24.88
CA ASN A 408 6.38 9.68 -24.31
C ASN A 408 7.87 9.29 -24.27
N GLU A 409 8.82 10.23 -24.40
CA GLU A 409 10.27 9.91 -24.42
C GLU A 409 10.73 9.22 -23.13
N ILE A 410 10.49 9.84 -21.97
CA ILE A 410 10.86 9.25 -20.68
C ILE A 410 10.11 7.93 -20.46
N LEU A 411 8.82 7.89 -20.81
CA LEU A 411 8.00 6.69 -20.68
C LEU A 411 8.59 5.51 -21.47
N LYS A 412 9.04 5.74 -22.71
CA LYS A 412 9.72 4.71 -23.52
C LYS A 412 11.00 4.22 -22.88
N VAL A 413 11.79 5.10 -22.26
CA VAL A 413 13.02 4.72 -21.55
C VAL A 413 12.69 3.82 -20.37
N CYS A 414 11.70 4.18 -19.57
CA CYS A 414 11.35 3.39 -18.39
C CYS A 414 10.62 2.08 -18.70
N LEU A 415 9.93 2.00 -19.84
CA LEU A 415 9.32 0.76 -20.35
C LEU A 415 10.33 -0.19 -21.01
N ASN A 416 11.49 0.30 -21.42
CA ASN A 416 12.53 -0.54 -22.02
C ASN A 416 13.13 -1.46 -20.95
N LEU A 417 12.93 -2.76 -21.09
CA LEU A 417 13.34 -3.81 -20.15
C LEU A 417 14.86 -3.95 -19.97
N GLN A 418 15.63 -3.33 -20.87
CA GLN A 418 17.10 -3.24 -20.78
C GLN A 418 17.57 -2.04 -19.94
N SER A 419 16.66 -1.15 -19.55
CA SER A 419 16.97 0.02 -18.72
C SER A 419 17.39 -0.38 -17.30
N PRO A 420 18.07 0.52 -16.57
CA PRO A 420 18.39 0.29 -15.16
C PRO A 420 17.13 -0.02 -14.33
N PRO A 421 17.16 -1.00 -13.39
CA PRO A 421 16.00 -1.38 -12.59
C PRO A 421 15.33 -0.21 -11.86
N THR A 422 16.10 0.80 -11.44
CA THR A 422 15.58 2.02 -10.82
C THR A 422 14.54 2.71 -11.71
N PHE A 423 14.68 2.69 -13.04
CA PHE A 423 13.71 3.32 -13.95
C PHE A 423 12.38 2.57 -14.01
N HIS A 424 12.37 1.25 -13.78
CA HIS A 424 11.14 0.48 -13.64
C HIS A 424 10.43 0.83 -12.33
N SER A 425 11.18 0.92 -11.22
CA SER A 425 10.62 1.38 -9.94
C SER A 425 10.06 2.80 -10.05
N VAL A 426 10.81 3.72 -10.66
CA VAL A 426 10.35 5.10 -10.93
C VAL A 426 9.07 5.12 -11.75
N LEU A 427 8.98 4.32 -12.83
CA LEU A 427 7.77 4.25 -13.64
C LEU A 427 6.57 3.81 -12.81
N VAL A 428 6.69 2.69 -12.10
CA VAL A 428 5.58 2.14 -11.31
C VAL A 428 5.17 3.11 -10.20
N SER A 429 6.13 3.68 -9.46
CA SER A 429 5.90 4.69 -8.43
C SER A 429 5.24 5.95 -9.00
N SER A 430 5.63 6.38 -10.20
CA SER A 430 5.05 7.55 -10.86
C SER A 430 3.62 7.32 -11.30
N LEU A 431 3.33 6.17 -11.93
CA LEU A 431 1.97 5.80 -12.34
C LEU A 431 1.06 5.69 -11.11
N TYR A 432 1.53 5.05 -10.05
CA TYR A 432 0.79 4.93 -8.79
C TYR A 432 0.49 6.31 -8.18
N LYS A 433 1.48 7.23 -8.18
CA LYS A 433 1.27 8.61 -7.72
C LYS A 433 0.27 9.38 -8.57
N ILE A 434 0.30 9.22 -9.90
CA ILE A 434 -0.66 9.85 -10.82
C ILE A 434 -2.10 9.40 -10.52
N ILE A 435 -2.31 8.14 -10.15
CA ILE A 435 -3.63 7.58 -9.86
C ILE A 435 -4.14 7.98 -8.49
N THR A 436 -3.28 7.88 -7.46
CA THR A 436 -3.70 7.98 -6.05
C THR A 436 -3.66 9.40 -5.50
N GLN A 437 -2.88 10.30 -6.09
CA GLN A 437 -2.80 11.69 -5.62
C GLN A 437 -4.08 12.47 -5.97
N PRO A 438 -4.63 13.29 -5.05
CA PRO A 438 -5.68 14.25 -5.38
C PRO A 438 -5.31 15.12 -6.57
N ARG A 439 -6.17 15.15 -7.59
CA ARG A 439 -5.87 15.74 -8.90
C ARG A 439 -6.46 17.14 -9.04
N LEU A 440 -5.66 18.10 -9.55
CA LEU A 440 -6.19 19.38 -10.03
C LEU A 440 -6.99 19.19 -11.33
N PRO A 441 -8.04 19.98 -11.59
CA PRO A 441 -8.93 19.78 -12.75
C PRO A 441 -8.19 19.70 -14.10
N TRP A 442 -7.12 20.48 -14.27
CA TRP A 442 -6.32 20.57 -15.50
C TRP A 442 -5.19 19.56 -15.62
N TRP A 443 -4.85 18.79 -14.58
CA TRP A 443 -3.81 17.75 -14.70
C TRP A 443 -4.25 16.63 -15.65
N PRO A 444 -3.37 16.06 -16.47
CA PRO A 444 -3.74 14.95 -17.35
C PRO A 444 -4.19 13.73 -16.55
N LYS A 445 -5.07 12.93 -17.16
CA LYS A 445 -5.59 11.68 -16.58
C LYS A 445 -4.72 10.49 -16.98
N ILE A 446 -4.67 9.48 -16.11
CA ILE A 446 -3.95 8.23 -16.37
C ILE A 446 -4.41 7.52 -17.65
N SER A 447 -5.65 7.76 -18.11
CA SER A 447 -6.19 7.26 -19.37
C SER A 447 -5.33 7.57 -20.60
N ASN A 448 -4.51 8.63 -20.55
CA ASN A 448 -3.57 8.96 -21.60
C ASN A 448 -2.49 7.88 -21.81
N LEU A 449 -2.26 7.04 -20.80
CA LEU A 449 -1.25 5.98 -20.79
C LEU A 449 -1.83 4.57 -21.02
N TYR A 450 -3.16 4.43 -21.18
CA TYR A 450 -3.78 3.12 -21.48
C TYR A 450 -3.28 2.49 -22.78
N SER A 451 -2.84 3.31 -23.75
CA SER A 451 -2.18 2.80 -24.96
C SER A 451 -0.88 2.03 -24.70
N LYS A 452 -0.34 2.06 -23.46
CA LYS A 452 0.89 1.39 -23.02
C LYS A 452 0.66 0.16 -22.15
N SER A 453 -0.58 -0.29 -22.04
CA SER A 453 -0.94 -1.46 -21.24
C SER A 453 -0.20 -2.73 -21.64
N THR A 454 0.07 -2.95 -22.93
CA THR A 454 0.83 -4.14 -23.37
C THR A 454 2.26 -4.11 -22.83
N GLU A 455 2.96 -2.99 -22.96
CA GLU A 455 4.33 -2.84 -22.49
C GLU A 455 4.41 -2.98 -20.95
N ILE A 456 3.42 -2.46 -20.22
CA ILE A 456 3.34 -2.58 -18.76
C ILE A 456 3.07 -4.04 -18.33
N ARG A 457 2.16 -4.75 -19.01
CA ARG A 457 1.91 -6.18 -18.79
C ARG A 457 3.17 -7.01 -19.03
N ASN A 458 3.88 -6.74 -20.13
CA ASN A 458 5.14 -7.43 -20.43
C ASN A 458 6.18 -7.21 -19.34
N MET A 459 6.32 -5.97 -18.85
CA MET A 459 7.21 -5.66 -17.73
C MET A 459 6.84 -6.43 -16.45
N PHE A 460 5.54 -6.60 -16.17
CA PHE A 460 5.07 -7.41 -15.04
C PHE A 460 5.47 -8.87 -15.19
N LEU A 461 5.14 -9.49 -16.33
CA LEU A 461 5.40 -10.90 -16.61
C LEU A 461 6.90 -11.19 -16.66
N GLU A 462 7.71 -10.31 -17.24
CA GLU A 462 9.17 -10.46 -17.23
C GLU A 462 9.74 -10.32 -15.82
N THR A 463 9.27 -9.35 -15.03
CA THR A 463 9.69 -9.21 -13.65
C THR A 463 9.33 -10.45 -12.84
N LEU A 464 8.15 -11.04 -13.07
CA LEU A 464 7.72 -12.27 -12.40
C LEU A 464 8.61 -13.46 -12.77
N ASN A 465 8.81 -13.68 -14.07
CA ASN A 465 9.52 -14.84 -14.63
C ASN A 465 11.04 -14.75 -14.54
N ARG A 466 11.60 -13.56 -14.25
CA ARG A 466 13.05 -13.37 -14.15
C ARG A 466 13.62 -14.26 -13.04
N PRO A 467 14.58 -15.16 -13.33
CA PRO A 467 15.20 -15.97 -12.30
C PRO A 467 15.97 -15.06 -11.32
N PRO A 468 16.02 -15.39 -10.02
CA PRO A 468 16.94 -14.71 -9.13
C PRO A 468 18.35 -14.85 -9.70
N ARG A 469 19.11 -13.74 -9.78
CA ARG A 469 20.51 -13.79 -10.26
C ARG A 469 21.37 -14.50 -9.21
N LEU A 470 21.31 -15.82 -9.19
CA LEU A 470 22.34 -16.65 -8.57
C LEU A 470 23.59 -16.43 -9.41
N GLY A 471 24.57 -15.68 -8.88
CA GLY A 471 25.84 -15.49 -9.55
C GLY A 471 26.41 -16.85 -9.97
N GLN A 472 26.92 -16.95 -11.20
CA GLN A 472 27.62 -18.16 -11.65
C GLN A 472 28.64 -18.59 -10.59
N PRO A 473 28.76 -19.89 -10.26
CA PRO A 473 29.69 -20.35 -9.26
C PRO A 473 31.11 -20.26 -9.81
N ARG A 474 31.75 -19.10 -9.64
CA ARG A 474 33.20 -18.95 -9.67
C ARG A 474 33.66 -18.48 -8.29
N SER A 475 34.08 -19.48 -7.53
CA SER A 475 34.78 -19.46 -6.23
C SER A 475 34.12 -18.77 -5.03
N VAL A 476 34.48 -19.31 -3.88
CA VAL A 476 33.94 -19.11 -2.53
C VAL A 476 34.29 -17.71 -1.99
N ILE A 477 33.33 -16.79 -1.90
CA ILE A 477 33.43 -15.56 -1.09
C ILE A 477 32.05 -15.22 -0.46
N PRO A 478 31.97 -14.90 0.85
CA PRO A 478 30.72 -14.56 1.57
C PRO A 478 29.88 -13.42 0.97
N ARG A 479 30.50 -12.48 0.23
CA ARG A 479 29.86 -11.29 -0.37
C ARG A 479 28.79 -11.59 -1.43
N ILE A 480 28.76 -12.81 -1.99
CA ILE A 480 27.79 -13.18 -3.04
C ILE A 480 26.39 -13.41 -2.46
N ARG A 481 26.30 -13.82 -1.18
CA ARG A 481 25.02 -14.11 -0.52
C ARG A 481 24.18 -12.85 -0.30
N GLU A 482 24.80 -11.77 0.19
CA GLU A 482 24.14 -10.47 0.41
C GLU A 482 23.63 -9.84 -0.90
N LYS A 483 24.39 -9.98 -2.00
CA LYS A 483 24.00 -9.40 -3.30
C LYS A 483 22.85 -10.15 -3.97
N ALA A 484 22.77 -11.47 -3.79
CA ALA A 484 21.65 -12.28 -4.28
C ALA A 484 20.36 -12.00 -3.50
N ASP A 485 20.47 -11.75 -2.19
CA ASP A 485 19.34 -11.41 -1.32
C ASP A 485 18.78 -10.01 -1.63
N GLY A 486 19.65 -9.05 -1.94
CA GLY A 486 19.27 -7.71 -2.39
C GLY A 486 18.54 -7.69 -3.75
N ASP A 487 18.97 -8.51 -4.72
CA ASP A 487 18.31 -8.59 -6.05
C ASP A 487 16.91 -9.22 -5.94
N LEU A 488 16.75 -10.23 -5.06
CA LEU A 488 15.45 -10.85 -4.79
C LEU A 488 14.50 -9.88 -4.06
N THR A 489 15.02 -9.14 -3.08
CA THR A 489 14.24 -8.10 -2.36
C THR A 489 13.78 -6.99 -3.31
N ALA A 490 14.66 -6.53 -4.21
CA ALA A 490 14.32 -5.54 -5.22
C ALA A 490 13.25 -6.06 -6.21
N LYS A 491 13.36 -7.32 -6.64
CA LYS A 491 12.34 -7.98 -7.47
C LYS A 491 10.97 -8.00 -6.77
N HIS A 492 10.92 -8.43 -5.51
CA HIS A 492 9.67 -8.49 -4.74
C HIS A 492 9.07 -7.10 -4.48
N SER A 493 9.91 -6.10 -4.19
CA SER A 493 9.48 -4.70 -4.04
C SER A 493 8.87 -4.15 -5.32
N LEU A 494 9.49 -4.40 -6.48
CA LEU A 494 8.96 -3.99 -7.78
C LEU A 494 7.63 -4.70 -8.07
N LEU A 495 7.55 -6.03 -7.87
CA LEU A 495 6.31 -6.78 -8.04
C LEU A 495 5.19 -6.25 -7.13
N LEU A 496 5.50 -5.95 -5.87
CA LEU A 496 4.53 -5.40 -4.91
C LEU A 496 3.95 -4.08 -5.42
N ASN A 497 4.80 -3.17 -5.90
CA ASN A 497 4.36 -1.90 -6.43
C ASN A 497 3.58 -2.06 -7.75
N MET A 498 3.93 -3.03 -8.59
CA MET A 498 3.18 -3.34 -9.81
C MET A 498 1.79 -3.91 -9.48
N VAL A 499 1.68 -4.82 -8.51
CA VAL A 499 0.40 -5.37 -8.07
C VAL A 499 -0.48 -4.28 -7.44
N ARG A 500 0.09 -3.38 -6.65
CA ARG A 500 -0.61 -2.18 -6.15
C ARG A 500 -1.12 -1.28 -7.28
N LEU A 501 -0.37 -1.15 -8.36
CA LEU A 501 -0.80 -0.41 -9.54
C LEU A 501 -2.02 -1.05 -10.20
N ILE A 502 -2.05 -2.39 -10.31
CA ILE A 502 -3.21 -3.15 -10.83
C ILE A 502 -4.45 -2.89 -9.97
N ASN A 503 -4.28 -2.93 -8.65
CA ASN A 503 -5.37 -2.67 -7.71
C ASN A 503 -5.88 -1.22 -7.80
N ALA A 504 -4.99 -0.25 -8.01
CA ALA A 504 -5.33 1.17 -8.09
C ALA A 504 -6.05 1.56 -9.39
N ASP A 505 -5.65 1.02 -10.54
CA ASP A 505 -6.32 1.19 -11.83
C ASP A 505 -6.18 -0.08 -12.70
N PRO A 506 -7.17 -1.01 -12.66
CA PRO A 506 -7.10 -2.26 -13.41
C PRO A 506 -7.12 -2.05 -14.93
N ILE A 507 -7.62 -0.91 -15.43
CA ILE A 507 -7.69 -0.62 -16.86
C ILE A 507 -6.29 -0.47 -17.45
N LEU A 508 -5.30 -0.04 -16.65
CA LEU A 508 -3.90 -0.02 -17.08
C LEU A 508 -3.36 -1.38 -17.50
N MET A 509 -3.91 -2.48 -16.99
CA MET A 509 -3.54 -3.82 -17.42
C MET A 509 -4.55 -4.45 -18.37
N LEU A 510 -5.80 -4.00 -18.41
CA LEU A 510 -6.84 -4.62 -19.25
C LEU A 510 -7.05 -3.91 -20.59
N HIS A 511 -6.57 -2.67 -20.76
CA HIS A 511 -6.73 -1.96 -22.01
C HIS A 511 -6.00 -2.67 -23.15
N ASN A 512 -6.68 -2.77 -24.29
CA ASN A 512 -6.17 -3.36 -25.51
C ASN A 512 -6.55 -2.46 -26.70
N PRO A 513 -5.61 -2.23 -27.65
CA PRO A 513 -5.91 -1.45 -28.84
C PRO A 513 -7.04 -2.08 -29.68
N PRO A 514 -7.89 -1.28 -30.36
CA PRO A 514 -9.04 -1.78 -31.10
C PRO A 514 -8.72 -2.80 -32.21
N CYS A 515 -7.48 -2.82 -32.70
CA CYS A 515 -7.06 -3.71 -33.79
C CYS A 515 -6.74 -5.14 -33.34
N ARG A 516 -6.77 -5.46 -32.04
CA ARG A 516 -6.51 -6.82 -31.55
C ARG A 516 -7.74 -7.71 -31.67
N SER A 517 -7.53 -8.98 -31.97
CA SER A 517 -8.61 -9.96 -31.98
C SER A 517 -9.10 -10.27 -30.56
N GLY A 518 -10.37 -10.63 -30.39
CA GLY A 518 -10.93 -11.00 -29.09
C GLY A 518 -10.15 -12.13 -28.40
N ARG A 519 -9.62 -13.07 -29.19
CA ARG A 519 -8.76 -14.16 -28.70
C ARG A 519 -7.45 -13.66 -28.09
N GLU A 520 -6.76 -12.72 -28.74
CA GLU A 520 -5.52 -12.14 -28.21
C GLU A 520 -5.77 -11.34 -26.93
N VAL A 521 -6.91 -10.63 -26.87
CA VAL A 521 -7.34 -9.91 -25.68
C VAL A 521 -7.54 -10.89 -24.52
N GLN A 522 -8.31 -11.96 -24.72
CA GLN A 522 -8.54 -13.01 -23.73
C GLN A 522 -7.24 -13.66 -23.26
N LEU A 523 -6.34 -14.06 -24.17
CA LEU A 523 -5.05 -14.64 -23.81
C LEU A 523 -4.22 -13.69 -22.94
N SER A 524 -4.17 -12.40 -23.28
CA SER A 524 -3.43 -11.42 -22.49
C SER A 524 -4.00 -11.21 -21.09
N THR A 525 -5.32 -11.28 -20.93
CA THR A 525 -5.98 -11.21 -19.63
C THR A 525 -5.73 -12.48 -18.82
N LEU A 526 -5.79 -13.65 -19.45
CA LEU A 526 -5.50 -14.94 -18.80
C LEU A 526 -4.05 -15.02 -18.30
N GLU A 527 -3.07 -14.58 -19.11
CA GLU A 527 -1.66 -14.51 -18.70
C GLU A 527 -1.43 -13.61 -17.48
N LEU A 528 -2.10 -12.45 -17.45
CA LEU A 528 -2.05 -11.54 -16.30
C LEU A 528 -2.60 -12.22 -15.03
N MET A 529 -3.76 -12.85 -15.13
CA MET A 529 -4.42 -13.55 -14.01
C MET A 529 -3.56 -14.69 -13.49
N ASN A 530 -2.99 -15.48 -14.40
CA ASN A 530 -2.08 -16.56 -14.04
C ASN A 530 -0.82 -16.04 -13.34
N GLY A 531 -0.24 -14.95 -13.81
CA GLY A 531 0.90 -14.32 -13.15
C GLY A 531 0.60 -13.87 -11.71
N LEU A 532 -0.60 -13.33 -11.45
CA LEU A 532 -1.04 -12.98 -10.10
C LEU A 532 -1.28 -14.21 -9.22
N VAL A 533 -1.85 -15.28 -9.78
CA VAL A 533 -2.03 -16.56 -9.07
C VAL A 533 -0.68 -17.20 -8.75
N ASP A 534 0.31 -17.13 -9.64
CA ASP A 534 1.67 -17.63 -9.41
C ASP A 534 2.36 -16.89 -8.25
N ILE A 535 2.11 -15.58 -8.09
CA ILE A 535 2.57 -14.83 -6.92
C ILE A 535 2.05 -15.45 -5.63
N LEU A 536 0.79 -15.88 -5.56
CA LEU A 536 0.22 -16.54 -4.37
C LEU A 536 0.98 -17.81 -3.99
N GLN A 537 1.57 -18.50 -4.97
CA GLN A 537 2.29 -19.77 -4.76
C GLN A 537 3.65 -19.56 -4.09
N PHE A 538 4.45 -18.60 -4.58
CA PHE A 538 5.83 -18.42 -4.10
C PHE A 538 5.98 -17.35 -2.99
N SER A 539 5.05 -16.39 -2.89
CA SER A 539 5.16 -15.28 -1.93
C SER A 539 4.72 -15.63 -0.50
N SER A 540 3.93 -16.69 -0.31
CA SER A 540 3.32 -17.07 0.98
C SER A 540 4.34 -17.28 2.12
N LEU A 541 5.60 -17.58 1.77
CA LEU A 541 6.69 -17.79 2.74
C LEU A 541 7.69 -16.63 2.83
N VAL A 542 7.85 -15.84 1.77
CA VAL A 542 8.95 -14.85 1.61
C VAL A 542 8.47 -13.41 1.74
N CYS A 543 7.27 -13.07 1.26
CA CYS A 543 6.73 -11.70 1.28
C CYS A 543 5.20 -11.71 1.44
N PRO A 544 4.69 -11.72 2.69
CA PRO A 544 3.25 -11.75 2.97
C PRO A 544 2.47 -10.56 2.38
N ASP A 545 3.06 -9.36 2.39
CA ASP A 545 2.45 -8.15 1.81
C ASP A 545 2.15 -8.32 0.32
N LEU A 546 3.07 -8.94 -0.43
CA LEU A 546 2.91 -9.22 -1.86
C LEU A 546 1.80 -10.24 -2.12
N MET A 547 1.68 -11.27 -1.26
CA MET A 547 0.59 -12.23 -1.34
C MET A 547 -0.77 -11.52 -1.16
N HIS A 548 -0.89 -10.71 -0.10
CA HIS A 548 -2.13 -10.01 0.24
C HIS A 548 -2.55 -9.02 -0.86
N GLU A 549 -1.61 -8.23 -1.37
CA GLU A 549 -1.88 -7.30 -2.48
C GLU A 549 -2.27 -8.07 -3.76
N SER A 550 -1.69 -9.25 -4.03
CA SER A 550 -2.08 -10.06 -5.19
C SER A 550 -3.50 -10.60 -5.06
N MET A 551 -3.88 -11.04 -3.87
CA MET A 551 -5.27 -11.43 -3.57
C MET A 551 -6.22 -10.26 -3.81
N GLN A 552 -5.88 -9.07 -3.30
CA GLN A 552 -6.69 -7.87 -3.48
C GLN A 552 -6.79 -7.45 -4.96
N ALA A 553 -5.68 -7.49 -5.71
CA ALA A 553 -5.67 -7.19 -7.14
C ALA A 553 -6.54 -8.16 -7.94
N LEU A 554 -6.46 -9.47 -7.65
CA LEU A 554 -7.36 -10.46 -8.27
C LEU A 554 -8.82 -10.16 -7.93
N LEU A 555 -9.14 -9.82 -6.69
CA LEU A 555 -10.51 -9.48 -6.28
C LEU A 555 -11.02 -8.21 -7.00
N THR A 556 -10.18 -7.20 -7.16
CA THR A 556 -10.50 -5.99 -7.94
C THR A 556 -10.74 -6.33 -9.40
N LEU A 557 -9.91 -7.20 -10.00
CA LEU A 557 -10.09 -7.64 -11.38
C LEU A 557 -11.36 -8.50 -11.59
N HIS A 558 -11.85 -9.17 -10.54
CA HIS A 558 -13.09 -9.95 -10.56
C HIS A 558 -14.36 -9.13 -10.27
N GLN A 559 -14.26 -7.82 -10.03
CA GLN A 559 -15.47 -7.00 -9.89
C GLN A 559 -16.32 -7.07 -11.18
N PRO A 560 -17.66 -7.17 -11.11
CA PRO A 560 -18.50 -7.41 -12.29
C PRO A 560 -18.28 -6.43 -13.44
N HIS A 561 -18.10 -5.14 -13.15
CA HIS A 561 -17.84 -4.10 -14.15
C HIS A 561 -16.43 -4.16 -14.76
N ILE A 562 -15.49 -4.85 -14.11
CA ILE A 562 -14.13 -5.08 -14.62
C ILE A 562 -14.05 -6.38 -15.43
N ILE A 563 -14.83 -7.41 -15.07
CA ILE A 563 -14.97 -8.64 -15.86
C ILE A 563 -15.40 -8.33 -17.30
N GLU A 564 -16.29 -7.35 -17.49
CA GLU A 564 -16.74 -6.89 -18.81
C GLU A 564 -15.58 -6.37 -19.69
N LEU A 565 -14.46 -5.97 -19.08
CA LEU A 565 -13.27 -5.49 -19.78
C LEU A 565 -12.29 -6.62 -20.14
N TRP A 566 -12.46 -7.83 -19.60
CA TRP A 566 -11.55 -8.95 -19.85
C TRP A 566 -11.53 -9.38 -21.32
N ASN A 567 -12.70 -9.33 -21.96
CA ASN A 567 -12.89 -9.45 -23.41
C ASN A 567 -14.22 -8.76 -23.79
N PRO A 568 -14.18 -7.52 -24.31
CA PRO A 568 -15.40 -6.78 -24.66
C PRO A 568 -16.23 -7.40 -25.78
N VAL A 569 -15.66 -8.33 -26.56
CA VAL A 569 -16.36 -9.00 -27.67
C VAL A 569 -17.14 -10.21 -27.18
N GLU A 570 -16.53 -11.04 -26.33
CA GLU A 570 -17.11 -12.28 -25.79
C GLU A 570 -16.92 -12.35 -24.26
N PRO A 571 -17.55 -11.46 -23.48
CA PRO A 571 -17.30 -11.35 -22.04
C PRO A 571 -17.69 -12.60 -21.27
N MET A 572 -18.76 -13.29 -21.70
CA MET A 572 -19.26 -14.48 -21.00
C MET A 572 -18.34 -15.69 -21.15
N ILE A 573 -17.86 -15.97 -22.35
CA ILE A 573 -16.94 -17.08 -22.63
C ILE A 573 -15.62 -16.83 -21.88
N CYS A 574 -15.09 -15.62 -21.99
CA CYS A 574 -13.87 -15.20 -21.30
C CYS A 574 -14.01 -15.29 -19.77
N PHE A 575 -15.17 -14.90 -19.23
CA PHE A 575 -15.48 -15.05 -17.81
C PHE A 575 -15.41 -16.51 -17.35
N TRP A 576 -16.05 -17.43 -18.08
CA TRP A 576 -16.04 -18.85 -17.73
C TRP A 576 -14.63 -19.46 -17.79
N ASP A 577 -13.85 -19.15 -18.82
CA ASP A 577 -12.48 -19.62 -18.97
C ASP A 577 -11.57 -19.11 -17.83
N ILE A 578 -11.42 -17.78 -17.72
CA ILE A 578 -10.48 -17.15 -16.80
C ILE A 578 -10.87 -17.39 -15.34
N SER A 579 -12.14 -17.16 -14.98
CA SER A 579 -12.58 -17.30 -13.59
C SER A 579 -12.47 -18.76 -13.13
N SER A 580 -12.80 -19.73 -13.99
CA SER A 580 -12.65 -21.16 -13.66
C SER A 580 -11.19 -21.56 -13.52
N HIS A 581 -10.29 -21.01 -14.34
CA HIS A 581 -8.85 -21.25 -14.23
C HIS A 581 -8.27 -20.80 -12.89
N VAL A 582 -8.64 -19.58 -12.45
CA VAL A 582 -8.23 -19.01 -11.16
C VAL A 582 -8.76 -19.88 -10.02
N LEU A 583 -10.07 -20.21 -10.03
CA LEU A 583 -10.70 -21.01 -8.99
C LEU A 583 -10.12 -22.43 -8.92
N TYR A 584 -9.89 -23.08 -10.06
CA TYR A 584 -9.26 -24.40 -10.13
C TYR A 584 -7.86 -24.38 -9.52
N THR A 585 -7.02 -23.43 -9.95
CA THR A 585 -5.62 -23.36 -9.53
C THR A 585 -5.51 -23.08 -8.03
N VAL A 586 -6.27 -22.12 -7.51
CA VAL A 586 -6.24 -21.81 -6.07
C VAL A 586 -6.82 -22.97 -5.24
N SER A 587 -7.90 -23.60 -5.70
CA SER A 587 -8.50 -24.74 -4.99
C SER A 587 -7.54 -25.93 -4.91
N GLN A 588 -6.80 -26.23 -5.98
CA GLN A 588 -5.76 -27.25 -5.97
C GLN A 588 -4.68 -26.98 -4.92
N LYS A 589 -4.29 -25.71 -4.74
CA LYS A 589 -3.28 -25.33 -3.73
C LYS A 589 -3.79 -25.46 -2.30
N LEU A 590 -5.06 -25.13 -2.07
CA LEU A 590 -5.74 -25.33 -0.79
C LEU A 590 -5.84 -26.83 -0.44
N ILE A 591 -6.21 -27.66 -1.41
CA ILE A 591 -6.24 -29.14 -1.27
C ILE A 591 -4.85 -29.68 -0.92
N GLN A 592 -3.82 -29.26 -1.66
CA GLN A 592 -2.43 -29.69 -1.45
C GLN A 592 -1.80 -29.11 -0.17
N ARG A 593 -2.53 -28.30 0.60
CA ARG A 593 -2.07 -27.63 1.83
C ARG A 593 -0.75 -26.85 1.64
N GLN A 594 -0.53 -26.29 0.46
CA GLN A 594 0.72 -25.58 0.11
C GLN A 594 0.80 -24.15 0.65
N ILE A 595 -0.22 -23.70 1.41
CA ILE A 595 -0.37 -22.29 1.81
C ILE A 595 -0.56 -22.21 3.32
N ALA A 596 0.38 -21.55 3.99
CA ALA A 596 0.38 -21.42 5.45
C ALA A 596 -0.78 -20.56 5.97
N ASN A 597 -1.16 -19.52 5.24
CA ASN A 597 -2.26 -18.61 5.59
C ASN A 597 -3.57 -18.98 4.85
N TYR A 598 -3.99 -20.23 4.97
CA TYR A 598 -5.16 -20.76 4.26
C TYR A 598 -6.47 -20.07 4.67
N GLY A 599 -6.57 -19.54 5.90
CA GLY A 599 -7.79 -18.89 6.39
C GLY A 599 -8.10 -17.59 5.64
N ASP A 600 -7.10 -16.73 5.44
CA ASP A 600 -7.24 -15.53 4.60
C ASP A 600 -7.57 -15.89 3.15
N LEU A 601 -6.92 -16.92 2.60
CA LEU A 601 -7.15 -17.34 1.23
C LEU A 601 -8.54 -17.94 1.01
N LEU A 602 -9.07 -18.68 2.00
CA LEU A 602 -10.43 -19.24 1.94
C LEU A 602 -11.48 -18.13 2.00
N ARG A 603 -11.26 -17.10 2.81
CA ARG A 603 -12.11 -15.89 2.83
C ARG A 603 -12.06 -15.13 1.51
N TRP A 604 -10.88 -14.96 0.93
CA TRP A 604 -10.74 -14.38 -0.40
C TRP A 604 -11.47 -15.22 -1.47
N LEU A 605 -11.37 -16.56 -1.41
CA LEU A 605 -12.05 -17.45 -2.35
C LEU A 605 -13.57 -17.25 -2.28
N LYS A 606 -14.12 -17.08 -1.08
CA LYS A 606 -15.51 -16.70 -0.87
C LYS A 606 -15.85 -15.37 -1.55
N ASP A 607 -15.02 -14.34 -1.38
CA ASP A 607 -15.24 -13.02 -1.99
C ASP A 607 -15.20 -13.08 -3.53
N ILE A 608 -14.32 -13.91 -4.10
CA ILE A 608 -14.30 -14.17 -5.55
C ILE A 608 -15.60 -14.83 -6.02
N LEU A 609 -16.10 -15.83 -5.29
CA LEU A 609 -17.39 -16.47 -5.61
C LEU A 609 -18.57 -15.50 -5.52
N ILE A 610 -18.55 -14.56 -4.56
CA ILE A 610 -19.55 -13.49 -4.48
C ILE A 610 -19.49 -12.61 -5.73
N CYS A 611 -18.30 -12.17 -6.15
CA CYS A 611 -18.13 -11.36 -7.36
C CYS A 611 -18.61 -12.10 -8.62
N ARG A 612 -18.31 -13.39 -8.68
CA ARG A 612 -18.72 -14.30 -9.76
C ARG A 612 -20.24 -14.41 -9.86
N ASN A 613 -20.93 -14.65 -8.75
CA ASN A 613 -22.40 -14.69 -8.72
C ASN A 613 -23.02 -13.33 -9.03
N ALA A 614 -22.42 -12.23 -8.58
CA ALA A 614 -22.88 -10.88 -8.92
C ALA A 614 -22.76 -10.58 -10.42
N PHE A 615 -21.71 -11.06 -11.09
CA PHE A 615 -21.59 -10.96 -12.54
C PHE A 615 -22.64 -11.82 -13.24
N LEU A 616 -22.82 -13.07 -12.81
CA LEU A 616 -23.84 -13.97 -13.36
C LEU A 616 -25.26 -13.43 -13.20
N GLU A 617 -25.60 -12.81 -12.06
CA GLU A 617 -26.91 -12.18 -11.87
C GLU A 617 -27.17 -11.07 -12.89
N LYS A 618 -26.15 -10.24 -13.19
CA LYS A 618 -26.26 -9.17 -14.21
C LYS A 618 -26.40 -9.74 -15.63
N HIS A 619 -25.80 -10.89 -15.90
CA HIS A 619 -25.72 -11.53 -17.22
C HIS A 619 -26.46 -12.87 -17.31
N LYS A 620 -27.51 -13.06 -16.50
CA LYS A 620 -28.18 -14.35 -16.27
C LYS A 620 -28.78 -14.99 -17.52
N GLU A 621 -29.18 -14.20 -18.50
CA GLU A 621 -29.66 -14.69 -19.80
C GLU A 621 -28.58 -15.41 -20.61
N LEU A 622 -27.30 -15.10 -20.34
CA LEU A 622 -26.15 -15.71 -21.01
C LEU A 622 -25.41 -16.67 -20.09
N ALA A 623 -25.97 -17.01 -18.91
CA ALA A 623 -25.28 -17.72 -17.84
C ALA A 623 -24.55 -18.98 -18.30
N ASN A 624 -25.09 -19.73 -19.27
CA ASN A 624 -24.50 -20.98 -19.72
C ASN A 624 -23.62 -20.89 -20.97
N VAL A 625 -23.50 -19.72 -21.62
CA VAL A 625 -22.67 -19.52 -22.82
C VAL A 625 -21.19 -19.67 -22.46
N GLY A 626 -20.54 -20.72 -22.97
CA GLY A 626 -19.14 -21.06 -22.65
C GLY A 626 -18.95 -21.87 -21.36
N SER A 627 -20.02 -22.15 -20.60
CA SER A 627 -19.95 -22.84 -19.30
C SER A 627 -19.68 -24.36 -19.38
N ASN A 628 -19.82 -24.93 -20.59
CA ASN A 628 -19.69 -26.38 -20.83
C ASN A 628 -18.23 -26.84 -21.03
N GLU A 629 -17.26 -25.94 -20.92
CA GLU A 629 -15.85 -26.30 -21.00
C GLU A 629 -15.42 -27.22 -19.85
N ASN A 630 -14.53 -28.17 -20.14
CA ASN A 630 -14.02 -29.12 -19.16
C ASN A 630 -13.45 -28.44 -17.90
N LEU A 631 -12.84 -27.26 -18.06
CA LEU A 631 -12.24 -26.50 -16.97
C LEU A 631 -13.28 -26.02 -15.94
N CYS A 632 -14.45 -25.55 -16.39
CA CYS A 632 -15.53 -25.09 -15.51
C CYS A 632 -15.98 -26.21 -14.57
N ARG A 633 -16.17 -27.41 -15.12
CA ARG A 633 -16.53 -28.61 -14.34
C ARG A 633 -15.42 -28.99 -13.36
N GLN A 634 -14.16 -28.95 -13.78
CA GLN A 634 -13.02 -29.26 -12.90
C GLN A 634 -12.88 -28.25 -11.76
N ALA A 635 -13.09 -26.96 -12.03
CA ALA A 635 -13.07 -25.91 -11.01
C ALA A 635 -14.15 -26.16 -9.95
N LEU A 636 -15.38 -26.46 -10.36
CA LEU A 636 -16.48 -26.79 -9.45
C LEU A 636 -16.18 -28.02 -8.57
N ILE A 637 -15.65 -29.09 -9.17
CA ILE A 637 -15.23 -30.30 -8.44
C ILE A 637 -14.18 -29.95 -7.37
N LYS A 638 -13.22 -29.08 -7.70
CA LYS A 638 -12.16 -28.69 -6.76
C LYS A 638 -12.66 -27.74 -5.68
N LEU A 639 -13.60 -26.85 -5.97
CA LEU A 639 -14.26 -26.00 -4.98
C LEU A 639 -15.05 -26.82 -3.97
N GLU A 640 -15.88 -27.74 -4.45
CA GLU A 640 -16.64 -28.68 -3.62
C GLU A 640 -15.68 -29.47 -2.71
N MET A 641 -14.59 -29.99 -3.27
CA MET A 641 -13.57 -30.72 -2.54
C MET A 641 -12.91 -29.87 -1.43
N VAL A 642 -12.52 -28.63 -1.74
CA VAL A 642 -11.99 -27.67 -0.75
C VAL A 642 -13.00 -27.47 0.37
N PHE A 643 -14.25 -27.12 0.06
CA PHE A 643 -15.22 -26.78 1.11
C PHE A 643 -15.49 -27.95 2.04
N PHE A 644 -15.56 -29.18 1.54
CA PHE A 644 -15.63 -30.37 2.38
C PHE A 644 -14.40 -30.58 3.26
N MET A 645 -13.19 -30.45 2.69
CA MET A 645 -11.94 -30.67 3.43
C MET A 645 -11.75 -29.65 4.56
N TYR A 646 -12.23 -28.42 4.41
CA TYR A 646 -12.10 -27.40 5.47
C TYR A 646 -13.16 -27.51 6.56
N LEU A 647 -14.19 -28.36 6.43
CA LEU A 647 -15.17 -28.59 7.50
C LEU A 647 -14.58 -29.23 8.76
N TRP A 648 -13.49 -29.99 8.63
CA TRP A 648 -12.81 -30.65 9.75
C TRP A 648 -11.61 -29.85 10.30
N SER A 649 -11.41 -28.61 9.83
CA SER A 649 -10.38 -27.71 10.33
C SER A 649 -10.54 -27.39 11.83
N LEU A 650 -9.41 -27.13 12.50
CA LEU A 650 -9.40 -26.63 13.89
C LEU A 650 -9.71 -25.13 13.99
N ASP A 651 -9.56 -24.41 12.88
CA ASP A 651 -9.90 -22.99 12.76
C ASP A 651 -11.41 -22.83 12.48
N ILE A 652 -12.14 -22.33 13.48
CA ILE A 652 -13.60 -22.12 13.40
C ILE A 652 -13.94 -21.18 12.24
N GLU A 653 -13.15 -20.13 12.02
CA GLU A 653 -13.42 -19.16 10.96
C GLU A 653 -13.29 -19.81 9.58
N ALA A 654 -12.30 -20.70 9.40
CA ALA A 654 -12.17 -21.47 8.17
C ALA A 654 -13.37 -22.42 7.96
N VAL A 655 -13.83 -23.09 9.03
CA VAL A 655 -15.01 -23.97 8.98
C VAL A 655 -16.26 -23.18 8.59
N LEU A 656 -16.53 -22.06 9.26
CA LEU A 656 -17.71 -21.22 8.97
C LEU A 656 -17.65 -20.62 7.56
N THR A 657 -16.45 -20.23 7.11
CA THR A 657 -16.23 -19.75 5.74
C THR A 657 -16.57 -20.84 4.73
N ALA A 658 -16.01 -22.06 4.89
CA ALA A 658 -16.30 -23.20 4.01
C ALA A 658 -17.79 -23.56 3.98
N MET A 659 -18.45 -23.61 5.15
CA MET A 659 -19.89 -23.83 5.24
C MET A 659 -20.66 -22.79 4.43
N SER A 660 -20.34 -21.51 4.57
CA SER A 660 -21.02 -20.44 3.82
C SER A 660 -20.80 -20.52 2.31
N CYS A 661 -19.65 -21.02 1.85
CA CYS A 661 -19.34 -21.14 0.42
C CYS A 661 -20.19 -22.18 -0.31
N PHE A 662 -20.73 -23.20 0.38
CA PHE A 662 -21.71 -24.12 -0.22
C PHE A 662 -22.94 -23.36 -0.74
N GLY A 663 -23.39 -22.33 -0.02
CA GLY A 663 -24.50 -21.47 -0.45
C GLY A 663 -24.18 -20.68 -1.72
N LEU A 664 -22.92 -20.29 -1.93
CA LEU A 664 -22.50 -19.60 -3.15
C LEU A 664 -22.48 -20.54 -4.37
N LEU A 665 -22.13 -21.82 -4.19
CA LEU A 665 -22.26 -22.83 -5.25
C LEU A 665 -23.73 -23.08 -5.61
N CYS A 666 -24.61 -23.17 -4.61
CA CYS A 666 -26.05 -23.28 -4.82
C CYS A 666 -26.62 -22.07 -5.57
N GLN A 667 -26.22 -20.85 -5.19
CA GLN A 667 -26.61 -19.63 -5.87
C GLN A 667 -26.13 -19.62 -7.33
N GLU A 668 -24.89 -20.04 -7.63
CA GLU A 668 -24.42 -20.18 -9.01
C GLU A 668 -25.31 -21.15 -9.81
N ALA A 669 -25.67 -22.29 -9.23
CA ALA A 669 -26.54 -23.28 -9.86
C ALA A 669 -27.94 -22.74 -10.14
N GLU A 670 -28.52 -21.96 -9.22
CA GLU A 670 -29.81 -21.27 -9.42
C GLU A 670 -29.74 -20.30 -10.59
N LEU A 671 -28.75 -19.40 -10.61
CA LEU A 671 -28.59 -18.38 -11.65
C LEU A 671 -28.52 -18.99 -13.06
N ARG A 672 -27.85 -20.13 -13.17
CA ARG A 672 -27.71 -20.88 -14.43
C ARG A 672 -28.96 -21.64 -14.85
N SER A 673 -29.90 -21.85 -13.94
CA SER A 673 -31.13 -22.62 -14.15
C SER A 673 -32.34 -21.73 -14.49
N LEU A 674 -32.17 -20.40 -14.51
CA LEU A 674 -33.28 -19.47 -14.69
C LEU A 674 -33.80 -19.38 -16.13
N TYR A 675 -32.93 -19.56 -17.12
CA TYR A 675 -33.24 -19.29 -18.55
C TYR A 675 -33.06 -20.50 -19.47
N ASP A 676 -32.32 -21.50 -19.03
CA ASP A 676 -32.27 -22.80 -19.70
C ASP A 676 -33.11 -23.79 -18.88
N ASP A 677 -33.76 -24.76 -19.52
CA ASP A 677 -34.53 -25.85 -18.88
C ASP A 677 -33.62 -26.84 -18.10
N ILE A 678 -32.56 -26.33 -17.47
CA ILE A 678 -31.61 -27.05 -16.61
C ILE A 678 -32.11 -26.87 -15.18
N MET A 679 -32.30 -27.97 -14.45
CA MET A 679 -32.63 -27.87 -13.02
C MET A 679 -31.37 -27.61 -12.20
N PRO A 680 -31.43 -26.84 -11.08
CA PRO A 680 -30.28 -26.63 -10.20
C PRO A 680 -29.66 -27.95 -9.70
N LEU A 681 -30.50 -28.96 -9.48
CA LEU A 681 -30.11 -30.32 -9.08
C LEU A 681 -29.25 -31.05 -10.13
N THR A 682 -29.35 -30.67 -11.40
CA THR A 682 -28.48 -31.20 -12.47
C THR A 682 -27.04 -30.73 -12.30
N LEU A 683 -26.86 -29.49 -11.82
CA LEU A 683 -25.55 -28.90 -11.56
C LEU A 683 -25.05 -29.28 -10.15
N MET A 684 -25.93 -29.27 -9.16
CA MET A 684 -25.65 -29.54 -7.74
C MET A 684 -26.61 -30.61 -7.17
N PRO A 685 -26.27 -31.91 -7.26
CA PRO A 685 -27.16 -33.00 -6.82
C PRO A 685 -27.53 -32.98 -5.33
N ASN A 686 -26.67 -32.40 -4.48
CA ASN A 686 -26.90 -32.28 -3.03
C ASN A 686 -27.35 -30.86 -2.61
N TYR A 687 -27.98 -30.11 -3.52
CA TYR A 687 -28.34 -28.69 -3.36
C TYR A 687 -29.01 -28.35 -2.01
N ASP A 688 -30.07 -29.08 -1.62
CA ASP A 688 -30.81 -28.77 -0.39
C ASP A 688 -29.95 -28.91 0.87
N ILE A 689 -29.07 -29.93 0.90
CA ILE A 689 -28.16 -30.18 2.02
C ILE A 689 -27.07 -29.11 2.07
N TYR A 690 -26.57 -28.68 0.91
CA TYR A 690 -25.57 -27.62 0.81
C TYR A 690 -26.11 -26.27 1.29
N LEU A 691 -27.37 -25.96 1.00
CA LEU A 691 -28.05 -24.81 1.59
C LEU A 691 -28.22 -24.94 3.10
N GLU A 692 -28.60 -26.11 3.63
CA GLU A 692 -28.73 -26.33 5.07
C GLU A 692 -27.38 -26.15 5.80
N ILE A 693 -26.29 -26.66 5.21
CA ILE A 693 -24.92 -26.43 5.69
C ILE A 693 -24.59 -24.93 5.70
N ALA A 694 -24.88 -24.22 4.61
CA ALA A 694 -24.60 -22.79 4.49
C ALA A 694 -25.38 -21.94 5.50
N GLN A 695 -26.68 -22.21 5.69
CA GLN A 695 -27.52 -21.51 6.65
C GLN A 695 -27.06 -21.73 8.09
N SER A 696 -26.61 -22.95 8.41
CA SER A 696 -26.07 -23.28 9.74
C SER A 696 -24.87 -22.42 10.12
N SER A 697 -24.07 -21.95 9.15
CA SER A 697 -22.91 -21.08 9.42
C SER A 697 -23.28 -19.76 10.11
N GLN A 698 -24.48 -19.23 9.88
CA GLN A 698 -24.92 -17.94 10.43
C GLN A 698 -25.47 -18.05 11.85
N THR A 699 -26.04 -19.20 12.20
CA THR A 699 -26.70 -19.44 13.51
C THR A 699 -25.72 -19.84 14.62
N ILE A 700 -24.46 -20.15 14.29
CA ILE A 700 -23.52 -20.86 15.17
C ILE A 700 -22.56 -19.93 15.94
N LEU A 701 -22.66 -18.60 15.78
CA LEU A 701 -21.74 -17.59 16.35
C LEU A 701 -21.55 -17.62 17.89
N THR A 702 -22.30 -18.46 18.63
CA THR A 702 -22.21 -18.61 20.09
C THR A 702 -21.94 -20.04 20.60
N THR A 703 -21.60 -21.02 19.76
CA THR A 703 -21.36 -22.42 20.20
C THR A 703 -19.88 -22.85 20.14
N GLY A 704 -19.45 -23.71 21.07
CA GLY A 704 -18.06 -24.18 21.14
C GLY A 704 -17.68 -25.20 20.05
N ARG A 705 -16.38 -25.30 19.72
CA ARG A 705 -15.80 -26.14 18.65
C ARG A 705 -16.41 -27.54 18.51
N ALA A 706 -16.54 -28.27 19.62
CA ALA A 706 -17.05 -29.63 19.61
C ALA A 706 -18.54 -29.73 19.24
N HIS A 707 -19.34 -28.71 19.55
CA HIS A 707 -20.76 -28.66 19.16
C HIS A 707 -20.90 -28.43 17.66
N LEU A 708 -20.17 -27.46 17.12
CA LEU A 708 -20.11 -27.19 15.68
C LEU A 708 -19.70 -28.44 14.90
N GLN A 709 -18.64 -29.15 15.31
CA GLN A 709 -18.23 -30.40 14.66
C GLN A 709 -19.33 -31.48 14.70
N LYS A 710 -20.03 -31.66 15.82
CA LYS A 710 -21.17 -32.59 15.90
C LYS A 710 -22.29 -32.22 14.93
N GLN A 711 -22.61 -30.93 14.81
CA GLN A 711 -23.62 -30.45 13.86
C GLN A 711 -23.21 -30.71 12.42
N ILE A 712 -21.96 -30.42 12.07
CA ILE A 712 -21.39 -30.75 10.75
C ILE A 712 -21.56 -32.24 10.46
N MET A 713 -21.21 -33.14 11.40
CA MET A 713 -21.35 -34.58 11.18
C MET A 713 -22.81 -35.01 10.99
N MET A 714 -23.77 -34.36 11.65
CA MET A 714 -25.20 -34.63 11.42
C MET A 714 -25.63 -34.22 10.01
N LEU A 715 -25.15 -33.08 9.51
CA LEU A 715 -25.46 -32.58 8.17
C LEU A 715 -24.80 -33.45 7.09
N LEU A 716 -23.54 -33.85 7.27
CA LEU A 716 -22.80 -34.68 6.31
C LEU A 716 -23.46 -36.04 6.07
N ARG A 717 -24.10 -36.64 7.08
CA ARG A 717 -24.86 -37.90 6.93
C ARG A 717 -26.08 -37.77 6.02
N LYS A 718 -26.56 -36.55 5.77
CA LYS A 718 -27.66 -36.27 4.85
C LYS A 718 -27.20 -36.15 3.40
N VAL A 719 -25.88 -36.11 3.13
CA VAL A 719 -25.34 -36.11 1.76
C VAL A 719 -25.50 -37.51 1.18
N LEU A 720 -26.41 -37.66 0.23
CA LEU A 720 -26.79 -38.97 -0.35
C LEU A 720 -26.21 -39.20 -1.74
N TYR A 721 -26.02 -38.14 -2.53
CA TYR A 721 -25.60 -38.29 -3.92
C TYR A 721 -24.08 -38.22 -4.05
N PRO A 722 -23.42 -39.26 -4.59
CA PRO A 722 -21.99 -39.18 -4.89
C PRO A 722 -21.74 -38.17 -6.00
N THR A 723 -20.80 -37.26 -5.77
CA THR A 723 -20.27 -36.33 -6.76
C THR A 723 -18.77 -36.54 -6.88
N PRO A 724 -18.14 -36.20 -8.02
CA PRO A 724 -16.70 -36.32 -8.13
C PRO A 724 -15.94 -35.50 -7.08
N GLY A 725 -16.49 -34.38 -6.59
CA GLY A 725 -15.86 -33.55 -5.57
C GLY A 725 -15.99 -34.14 -4.17
N ASN A 726 -17.16 -34.64 -3.77
CA ASN A 726 -17.34 -35.23 -2.44
C ASN A 726 -16.63 -36.58 -2.27
N ILE A 727 -16.53 -37.38 -3.33
CA ILE A 727 -15.72 -38.62 -3.33
C ILE A 727 -14.24 -38.28 -3.16
N GLN A 728 -13.70 -37.36 -3.98
CA GLN A 728 -12.30 -36.96 -3.86
C GLN A 728 -11.98 -36.30 -2.52
N ALA A 729 -12.91 -35.53 -1.94
CA ALA A 729 -12.74 -34.97 -0.61
C ALA A 729 -12.63 -36.06 0.46
N TRP A 730 -13.44 -37.11 0.36
CA TRP A 730 -13.38 -38.27 1.25
C TRP A 730 -12.04 -39.01 1.08
N GLU A 731 -11.63 -39.31 -0.15
CA GLU A 731 -10.37 -40.01 -0.46
C GLU A 731 -9.15 -39.24 0.05
N GLU A 732 -9.08 -37.93 -0.21
CA GLU A 732 -7.97 -37.10 0.25
C GLU A 732 -7.97 -36.96 1.79
N THR A 733 -9.15 -36.84 2.41
CA THR A 733 -9.27 -36.84 3.87
C THR A 733 -8.83 -38.19 4.45
N PHE A 734 -9.14 -39.30 3.79
CA PHE A 734 -8.72 -40.64 4.21
C PHE A 734 -7.20 -40.81 4.14
N MET A 735 -6.56 -40.31 3.07
CA MET A 735 -5.11 -40.33 2.94
C MET A 735 -4.42 -39.49 4.02
N ASN A 736 -4.95 -38.30 4.32
CA ASN A 736 -4.48 -37.46 5.41
C ASN A 736 -4.64 -38.16 6.77
N TRP A 737 -5.85 -38.67 7.06
CA TRP A 737 -6.14 -39.41 8.28
C TRP A 737 -5.22 -40.63 8.46
N LYS A 738 -4.95 -41.39 7.40
CA LYS A 738 -4.04 -42.54 7.43
C LYS A 738 -2.60 -42.11 7.76
N SER A 739 -2.13 -41.02 7.17
CA SER A 739 -0.81 -40.45 7.47
C SER A 739 -0.70 -40.03 8.94
N THR A 740 -1.70 -39.29 9.44
CA THR A 740 -1.77 -38.86 10.84
C THR A 740 -1.89 -40.05 11.80
N THR A 741 -2.66 -41.08 11.44
CA THR A 741 -2.78 -42.32 12.22
C THR A 741 -1.43 -43.02 12.36
N ASN A 742 -0.68 -43.17 11.27
CA ASN A 742 0.65 -43.78 11.30
C ASN A 742 1.62 -42.99 12.19
N TYR A 743 1.56 -41.66 12.12
CA TYR A 743 2.34 -40.78 12.99
C TYR A 743 1.98 -40.96 14.48
N LEU A 744 0.69 -40.95 14.81
CA LEU A 744 0.20 -41.11 16.19
C LEU A 744 0.52 -42.49 16.77
N VAL A 745 0.41 -43.56 15.97
CA VAL A 745 0.77 -44.93 16.38
C VAL A 745 2.28 -45.08 16.60
N GLY A 746 3.10 -44.38 15.81
CA GLY A 746 4.56 -44.39 15.93
C GLY A 746 5.13 -43.51 17.05
N TYR A 747 4.33 -42.64 17.65
CA TYR A 747 4.77 -41.71 18.70
C TYR A 747 5.08 -42.42 20.03
N PRO A 748 6.16 -42.07 20.75
CA PRO A 748 7.18 -41.06 20.46
C PRO A 748 8.42 -41.60 19.70
N LYS A 749 8.37 -42.83 19.18
CA LYS A 749 9.56 -43.58 18.71
C LYS A 749 10.10 -43.18 17.35
N VAL A 750 9.45 -42.28 16.61
CA VAL A 750 9.96 -41.75 15.33
C VAL A 750 11.05 -40.70 15.60
N LYS A 751 12.27 -41.15 15.88
CA LYS A 751 13.47 -40.32 15.70
C LYS A 751 13.71 -40.10 14.21
N SER A 752 14.16 -38.89 13.90
CA SER A 752 14.53 -38.40 12.59
C SER A 752 15.49 -39.33 11.82
N ASP A 753 14.99 -40.08 10.86
CA ASP A 753 15.81 -40.58 9.76
C ASP A 753 15.59 -39.69 8.53
N GLU A 754 16.64 -38.98 8.16
CA GLU A 754 16.79 -38.28 6.89
C GLU A 754 17.03 -39.32 5.78
N SER A 755 15.97 -39.79 5.15
CA SER A 755 16.07 -40.51 3.88
C SER A 755 14.88 -40.21 2.97
N SER A 756 15.11 -39.19 2.14
CA SER A 756 14.82 -39.18 0.69
C SER A 756 13.52 -39.80 0.13
N ASP A 757 12.39 -39.67 0.80
CA ASP A 757 11.06 -39.70 0.15
C ASP A 757 10.11 -38.73 0.87
N ALA A 758 10.29 -37.44 0.56
CA ALA A 758 9.43 -36.37 1.04
C ALA A 758 8.08 -36.42 0.33
N SER A 759 7.16 -37.25 0.83
CA SER A 759 5.73 -37.00 0.62
C SER A 759 5.38 -35.64 1.25
N SER A 760 4.64 -34.81 0.50
CA SER A 760 4.30 -33.42 0.81
C SER A 760 3.69 -33.21 2.20
N THR A 761 3.08 -34.22 2.79
CA THR A 761 2.40 -34.17 4.09
C THR A 761 3.37 -34.12 5.29
N SER A 762 4.55 -34.75 5.19
CA SER A 762 5.58 -34.77 6.26
C SER A 762 6.27 -33.41 6.44
N ALA A 763 6.44 -32.66 5.35
CA ALA A 763 6.98 -31.30 5.36
C ALA A 763 5.99 -30.28 5.97
N TYR A 764 4.68 -30.53 5.85
CA TYR A 764 3.63 -29.65 6.36
C TYR A 764 3.62 -29.56 7.89
N HIS A 765 3.68 -30.71 8.59
CA HIS A 765 3.82 -30.74 10.04
C HIS A 765 5.06 -29.94 10.49
N LYS A 766 6.21 -30.09 9.81
CA LYS A 766 7.41 -29.29 10.12
C LYS A 766 7.28 -27.79 9.84
N SER A 767 6.47 -27.36 8.86
CA SER A 767 6.37 -25.95 8.45
C SER A 767 5.37 -25.13 9.27
N MET A 768 4.23 -25.72 9.68
CA MET A 768 3.29 -25.12 10.63
C MET A 768 3.92 -24.98 12.03
N LEU A 769 4.77 -25.93 12.42
CA LEU A 769 5.36 -26.01 13.76
C LEU A 769 6.62 -25.12 13.94
N LYS A 770 7.33 -24.75 12.86
CA LYS A 770 8.56 -23.92 12.97
C LYS A 770 8.33 -22.41 13.19
N ARG A 771 7.11 -21.89 13.06
CA ARG A 771 6.83 -20.44 13.26
C ARG A 771 6.30 -20.08 14.65
N ARG A 772 6.11 -21.04 15.56
CA ARG A 772 5.92 -20.79 16.99
C ARG A 772 7.29 -20.87 17.69
N HIS A 773 8.11 -19.83 17.57
CA HIS A 773 9.35 -19.75 18.36
C HIS A 773 9.10 -19.15 19.74
N SER A 774 8.84 -20.03 20.70
CA SER A 774 9.53 -20.07 22.00
C SER A 774 9.34 -21.48 22.58
N HIS A 775 10.29 -21.99 23.36
CA HIS A 775 10.21 -23.31 24.01
C HIS A 775 8.98 -23.44 24.94
N GLN A 776 7.80 -23.78 24.40
CA GLN A 776 6.61 -24.09 25.19
C GLN A 776 5.81 -25.26 24.60
N ASN A 777 5.73 -26.35 25.37
CA ASN A 777 4.81 -27.48 25.32
C ASN A 777 4.60 -28.25 24.00
N THR A 778 5.40 -29.31 23.82
CA THR A 778 5.11 -30.44 22.89
C THR A 778 3.73 -31.07 23.10
N ASP A 779 3.13 -30.91 24.29
CA ASP A 779 1.84 -31.50 24.64
C ASP A 779 0.66 -30.81 23.93
N HIS A 780 0.71 -29.48 23.76
CA HIS A 780 -0.32 -28.74 23.01
C HIS A 780 -0.26 -29.06 21.50
N GLU A 781 0.92 -29.34 20.97
CA GLU A 781 1.09 -29.74 19.56
C GLU A 781 0.46 -31.11 19.30
N LEU A 782 0.66 -32.06 20.21
CA LEU A 782 0.04 -33.38 20.11
C LEU A 782 -1.48 -33.31 20.27
N GLU A 783 -1.99 -32.42 21.14
CA GLU A 783 -3.42 -32.17 21.34
C GLU A 783 -4.09 -31.62 20.07
N ASP A 784 -3.46 -30.67 19.38
CA ASP A 784 -3.96 -30.16 18.10
C ASP A 784 -4.01 -31.27 17.04
N ILE A 785 -2.94 -32.08 16.91
CA ILE A 785 -2.90 -33.20 15.96
C ILE A 785 -3.99 -34.24 16.27
N LEU A 786 -4.20 -34.56 17.55
CA LEU A 786 -5.26 -35.48 18.00
C LEU A 786 -6.64 -34.93 17.66
N ASN A 787 -6.89 -33.64 17.93
CA ASN A 787 -8.18 -33.00 17.64
C ASN A 787 -8.48 -32.95 16.15
N GLU A 788 -7.49 -32.65 15.30
CA GLU A 788 -7.66 -32.68 13.84
C GLU A 788 -7.96 -34.11 13.35
N TRP A 789 -7.26 -35.12 13.90
CA TRP A 789 -7.51 -36.53 13.62
C TRP A 789 -8.92 -36.98 14.04
N VAL A 790 -9.43 -36.51 15.18
CA VAL A 790 -10.80 -36.80 15.64
C VAL A 790 -11.82 -36.20 14.67
N ASN A 791 -11.63 -34.95 14.23
CA ASN A 791 -12.51 -34.31 13.26
C ASN A 791 -12.50 -35.05 11.91
N GLN A 792 -11.33 -35.43 11.41
CA GLN A 792 -11.18 -36.24 10.19
C GLN A 792 -11.90 -37.60 10.33
N THR A 793 -11.75 -38.27 11.47
CA THR A 793 -12.42 -39.55 11.75
C THR A 793 -13.94 -39.40 11.69
N GLY A 794 -14.47 -38.36 12.34
CA GLY A 794 -15.89 -38.03 12.30
C GLY A 794 -16.38 -37.75 10.89
N PHE A 795 -15.61 -36.97 10.12
CA PHE A 795 -15.91 -36.62 8.73
C PHE A 795 -16.00 -37.86 7.84
N LEU A 796 -14.99 -38.73 7.90
CA LEU A 796 -14.93 -39.96 7.10
C LEU A 796 -16.09 -40.90 7.40
N ALA A 797 -16.46 -41.03 8.68
CA ALA A 797 -17.61 -41.83 9.09
C ALA A 797 -18.95 -41.22 8.65
N ALA A 798 -19.09 -39.89 8.73
CA ALA A 798 -20.32 -39.20 8.39
C ALA A 798 -20.58 -39.13 6.88
N LEU A 799 -19.54 -38.92 6.06
CA LEU A 799 -19.63 -38.82 4.61
C LEU A 799 -19.42 -40.17 3.88
N GLY A 800 -19.16 -41.27 4.61
CA GLY A 800 -18.82 -42.57 4.01
C GLY A 800 -19.90 -43.17 3.10
N SER A 801 -21.15 -42.71 3.16
CA SER A 801 -22.22 -43.14 2.24
C SER A 801 -21.87 -42.87 0.77
N VAL A 802 -21.14 -41.79 0.47
CA VAL A 802 -20.82 -41.40 -0.91
C VAL A 802 -19.89 -42.39 -1.61
N THR A 803 -19.07 -43.14 -0.85
CA THR A 803 -18.14 -44.14 -1.41
C THR A 803 -18.80 -45.51 -1.60
N LEU A 804 -19.89 -45.80 -0.89
CA LEU A 804 -20.64 -47.06 -1.01
C LEU A 804 -21.51 -47.10 -2.28
N HIS A 805 -22.07 -45.96 -2.69
CA HIS A 805 -22.95 -45.88 -3.87
C HIS A 805 -22.18 -45.86 -5.20
N PHE A 806 -20.88 -45.51 -5.19
CA PHE A 806 -20.03 -45.51 -6.39
C PHE A 806 -19.82 -46.90 -6.99
N ASN A 807 -19.75 -47.94 -6.16
CA ASN A 807 -19.50 -49.32 -6.62
C ASN A 807 -20.74 -50.02 -7.20
N TYR A 808 -21.94 -49.42 -7.11
CA TYR A 808 -23.21 -50.06 -7.50
C TYR A 808 -24.00 -49.35 -8.60
N ALA A 809 -23.52 -48.22 -9.16
CA ALA A 809 -24.27 -47.49 -10.19
C ALA A 809 -23.40 -47.05 -11.39
N PRO A 810 -23.58 -47.61 -12.60
CA PRO A 810 -23.14 -46.95 -13.82
C PRO A 810 -24.13 -45.81 -14.13
N ILE A 811 -23.99 -44.67 -13.47
CA ILE A 811 -24.77 -43.48 -13.84
C ILE A 811 -24.17 -42.94 -15.14
N ARG A 812 -24.86 -43.20 -16.26
CA ARG A 812 -24.65 -42.41 -17.48
C ARG A 812 -25.01 -40.97 -17.13
N TYR A 813 -24.03 -40.07 -17.22
CA TYR A 813 -24.32 -38.65 -17.30
C TYR A 813 -25.37 -38.42 -18.39
N PRO A 814 -26.44 -37.63 -18.15
CA PRO A 814 -27.24 -37.14 -19.26
C PRO A 814 -26.29 -36.33 -20.14
N GLN A 815 -26.10 -36.76 -21.39
CA GLN A 815 -25.53 -35.85 -22.36
C GLN A 815 -26.53 -34.69 -22.50
N LEU A 816 -26.07 -33.48 -22.19
CA LEU A 816 -26.75 -32.27 -22.63
C LEU A 816 -26.95 -32.37 -24.15
N PRO A 817 -28.10 -31.94 -24.70
CA PRO A 817 -28.38 -32.10 -26.11
C PRO A 817 -27.29 -31.40 -26.92
N GLY A 818 -26.48 -32.19 -27.62
CA GLY A 818 -25.52 -31.69 -28.59
C GLY A 818 -26.25 -30.91 -29.67
N GLY A 819 -25.74 -29.73 -30.00
CA GLY A 819 -26.26 -28.90 -31.08
C GLY A 819 -26.47 -29.73 -32.35
N GLY A 820 -27.68 -29.66 -32.90
CA GLY A 820 -28.08 -30.39 -34.09
C GLY A 820 -27.17 -30.07 -35.28
N GLY A 821 -26.26 -30.98 -35.58
CA GLY A 821 -25.63 -31.07 -36.89
C GLY A 821 -26.66 -31.57 -37.89
N GLY A 822 -27.15 -30.66 -38.74
CA GLY A 822 -28.04 -30.99 -39.84
C GLY A 822 -27.38 -31.98 -40.81
N GLY A 823 -27.78 -33.24 -40.74
CA GLY A 823 -27.56 -34.21 -41.81
C GLY A 823 -28.51 -33.92 -42.96
N GLY A 824 -28.05 -33.15 -43.94
CA GLY A 824 -28.69 -33.06 -45.25
C GLY A 824 -28.25 -34.23 -46.11
N GLY A 825 -29.10 -35.24 -46.26
CA GLY A 825 -29.00 -36.23 -47.32
C GLY A 825 -29.75 -35.76 -48.57
N GLY A 826 -29.13 -35.89 -49.74
CA GLY A 826 -29.80 -35.75 -51.03
C GLY A 826 -28.81 -35.64 -52.20
N GLY A 827 -28.71 -36.70 -53.00
CA GLY A 827 -28.08 -36.71 -54.32
C GLY A 827 -26.87 -37.62 -54.43
#